data_AF-A0A4Y1Z7P1-F1
#
_entry.id   AF-A0A4Y1Z7P1-F1
#
_cell.length_a   1.000
_cell.length_b   1.000
_cell.length_c   1.000
_cell.angle_alpha   90.00
_cell.angle_beta   90.00
_cell.angle_gamma   90.00
#
_symmetry.space_group_name_H-M   'P 1'
#
loop_
_entity.id
_entity.type
_entity.pdbx_description
1 polymer ?
#
loop_
_entity_poly.entity_id
_entity_poly.type
_entity_poly.pdbx_seq_one_letter_code
_entity_poly.pdbx_strand_id
1 'polypeptide(L)'
;MYTNAVYGFTMMLMRVIEEEKPTHLLVAFDAGKTTFRHATYKEYKGGRQKTPPELSQQFPLVHELLDAMGIQRYELDNYEADDIVGTLAREASSNGFNVRIVTGDKDYLQLVDQGVRVSLIRKGITDTVDYDIEKVRERYGINPREVIDLKGLMGDASDNIPGVPGVGEKTAIKLLKQFQTVEGVYEHIEQVSGKKLKEKLETNREQALLSKQIATIDRESPLEISPEECSYTHEFTSKLRDLFNELGFHSLLEKIDVTDSDEPQTDKKDIAVQTVTHFKSDQLVSPSALILQMLDENYHYADITGIAVSNKTGTYFIETQHALKDDAFREWLEDPKMKKVLLDSKSAEVALNWRGLTLHGAAFDVRLAAYLIDPSEAGQDLALLANKRGISNVETDEAFYGKGAKQKIPEGNGQAQHLGKKAAALLQLEPKLIQELIENKQRELLFELELPLAHVLAKMEYTGIKTSSETLKAMGEELDRTLEIIEHDIYSMAGVTFNINSPKQLGEILFEKLQLPPIKKTKTGYSTAADVLEKLRGRHEIIDKILDYRQLGKLKSTYVEGLLKVINPETGRVHTVYNQALTQTGRLSSTDPNLQNIPIRLEEGRKIRKAFLPSEEGWQIFSADYSQIELRVLAHIADDENLKEAFLENMDIHTKTAMDVFGVAEDEVTPLMRRHAKAVNFGIVYGISDYGLSQNLGITRKEAAQFIEQYLKSYPGVHQYMRTIVQKAKTEGYVTTLLNRRRYLPEINSRNFNRRSFAERTAMNTPIQGSAADVIKQAMIHMDQRIQEEKLQTRMLLQVHDELIFEVPEHELDIMNRIVPEVMEHAIELRVPLKVECSYGPTWYDANKESVWRRLSGAAWLLGVSDLPELPEVETVKRTLSQLVLGKTVKEVEVRWPKIIRRPDDLNQFKHALIGQTIHDIKRRGKFLLFCFDDFVLVSHLRMEGRYRLDPEHAPTDKYTHVIFHFTDDTALRYRDVRKFGTMHLFNKGEEWRHPPLAKLGPEPLSKALTADYLTTAFSRTSRSIKQVLLDQTVVVGLGNIYVDESLFKAGIHPLTPASSLSAEQLEQLHHAVVDTLTKAVTLGGSTIRTFVNSQGHMGFFQQELAVYGRKGEPCVRCGTAIEKIKVGGRGTHYCPVCQPRRSEQ
;
A
#
# COMPACT_ATOMS: atom_id res chain seq x y z
N MET A 1 -24.65 -3.21 2.54
CA MET A 1 -25.51 -3.64 1.42
C MET A 1 -24.93 -3.11 0.10
N TYR A 2 -25.09 -3.76 -1.06
CA TYR A 2 -24.84 -3.04 -2.33
C TYR A 2 -26.10 -2.23 -2.62
N THR A 3 -25.99 -0.93 -2.81
CA THR A 3 -27.15 -0.04 -3.03
C THR A 3 -27.00 0.77 -4.32
N ASN A 4 -25.94 0.53 -5.10
CA ASN A 4 -25.62 1.34 -6.27
C ASN A 4 -26.64 1.20 -7.42
N ALA A 5 -27.25 0.03 -7.59
CA ALA A 5 -28.31 -0.17 -8.58
C ALA A 5 -29.64 0.43 -8.08
N VAL A 6 -29.93 0.26 -6.78
CA VAL A 6 -31.08 0.92 -6.13
C VAL A 6 -30.97 2.43 -6.28
N TYR A 7 -29.84 3.03 -5.89
CA TYR A 7 -29.59 4.47 -6.00
C TYR A 7 -29.72 4.99 -7.43
N GLY A 8 -29.14 4.27 -8.41
CA GLY A 8 -29.25 4.62 -9.82
C GLY A 8 -30.68 4.56 -10.34
N PHE A 9 -31.43 3.53 -9.92
CA PHE A 9 -32.85 3.37 -10.23
C PHE A 9 -33.69 4.48 -9.58
N THR A 10 -33.50 4.79 -8.29
CA THR A 10 -34.19 5.86 -7.57
C THR A 10 -33.98 7.21 -8.24
N MET A 11 -32.74 7.55 -8.59
CA MET A 11 -32.42 8.80 -9.30
C MET A 11 -33.12 8.90 -10.66
N MET A 12 -33.17 7.80 -11.41
CA MET A 12 -33.86 7.73 -12.69
C MET A 12 -35.37 7.90 -12.51
N LEU A 13 -35.96 7.18 -11.56
CA LEU A 13 -37.39 7.17 -11.29
C LEU A 13 -37.88 8.53 -10.79
N MET A 14 -37.17 9.15 -9.83
CA MET A 14 -37.51 10.49 -9.34
C MET A 14 -37.49 11.53 -10.47
N ARG A 15 -36.52 11.44 -11.38
CA ARG A 15 -36.45 12.33 -12.53
C ARG A 15 -37.64 12.14 -13.48
N VAL A 16 -38.00 10.89 -13.79
CA VAL A 16 -39.18 10.59 -14.62
C VAL A 16 -40.44 11.15 -13.96
N ILE A 17 -40.59 10.98 -12.65
CA ILE A 17 -41.74 11.52 -11.91
C ILE A 17 -41.76 13.05 -11.95
N GLU A 18 -40.62 13.71 -11.82
CA GLU A 18 -40.50 15.17 -11.83
C GLU A 18 -40.78 15.77 -13.22
N GLU A 19 -40.24 15.16 -14.28
CA GLU A 19 -40.40 15.61 -15.67
C GLU A 19 -41.81 15.33 -16.21
N GLU A 20 -42.36 14.14 -15.94
CA GLU A 20 -43.63 13.69 -16.53
C GLU A 20 -44.85 13.98 -15.68
N LYS A 21 -44.68 14.13 -14.36
CA LYS A 21 -45.79 14.30 -13.39
C LYS A 21 -46.95 13.31 -13.63
N PRO A 22 -46.68 12.00 -13.62
CA PRO A 22 -47.65 10.99 -13.99
C PRO A 22 -48.81 10.94 -12.99
N THR A 23 -50.03 10.75 -13.50
CA THR A 23 -51.21 10.48 -12.67
C THR A 23 -51.33 8.99 -12.31
N HIS A 24 -50.75 8.11 -13.13
CA HIS A 24 -50.72 6.67 -12.95
C HIS A 24 -49.30 6.16 -13.24
N LEU A 25 -48.77 5.27 -12.42
CA LEU A 25 -47.41 4.76 -12.53
C LEU A 25 -47.33 3.30 -12.08
N LEU A 26 -46.71 2.46 -12.90
CA LEU A 26 -46.46 1.05 -12.61
C LEU A 26 -45.06 0.63 -13.05
N VAL A 27 -44.44 -0.27 -12.29
CA VAL A 27 -43.17 -0.92 -12.64
C VAL A 27 -43.37 -2.43 -12.78
N ALA A 28 -43.10 -2.98 -13.95
CA ALA A 28 -43.19 -4.41 -14.20
C ALA A 28 -41.83 -5.11 -14.00
N PHE A 29 -41.85 -6.33 -13.47
CA PHE A 29 -40.68 -7.19 -13.32
C PHE A 29 -40.92 -8.58 -13.94
N ASP A 30 -39.83 -9.27 -14.29
CA ASP A 30 -39.88 -10.66 -14.75
C ASP A 30 -40.08 -11.61 -13.54
N ALA A 31 -41.12 -12.45 -13.57
CA ALA A 31 -41.47 -13.34 -12.45
C ALA A 31 -40.60 -14.62 -12.35
N GLY A 32 -39.65 -14.86 -13.27
CA GLY A 32 -38.85 -16.07 -13.25
C GLY A 32 -37.92 -16.25 -14.46
N LYS A 33 -37.31 -17.44 -14.57
CA LYS A 33 -36.36 -17.77 -15.66
C LYS A 33 -36.99 -18.39 -16.89
N THR A 34 -38.20 -18.92 -16.77
CA THR A 34 -38.89 -19.67 -17.81
C THR A 34 -40.19 -18.97 -18.17
N THR A 35 -40.36 -18.70 -19.45
CA THR A 35 -41.52 -17.99 -20.02
C THR A 35 -42.13 -18.85 -21.13
N PHE A 36 -43.32 -18.48 -21.63
CA PHE A 36 -43.93 -19.20 -22.75
C PHE A 36 -43.00 -19.25 -23.99
N ARG A 37 -42.11 -18.26 -24.17
CA ARG A 37 -41.09 -18.23 -25.22
C ARG A 37 -40.09 -19.40 -25.13
N HIS A 38 -39.78 -19.90 -23.93
CA HIS A 38 -38.87 -21.05 -23.75
C HIS A 38 -39.50 -22.38 -24.19
N ALA A 39 -40.83 -22.49 -24.17
CA ALA A 39 -41.54 -23.63 -24.73
C ALA A 39 -41.45 -23.63 -26.26
N THR A 40 -41.49 -22.44 -26.87
CA THR A 40 -41.39 -22.24 -28.33
C THR A 40 -39.96 -22.37 -28.85
N TYR A 41 -38.95 -21.89 -28.10
CA TYR A 41 -37.54 -22.00 -28.46
C TYR A 41 -36.65 -22.16 -27.23
N LYS A 42 -36.10 -23.37 -27.04
CA LYS A 42 -35.32 -23.75 -25.85
C LYS A 42 -34.03 -22.94 -25.64
N GLU A 43 -33.44 -22.42 -26.71
CA GLU A 43 -32.18 -21.68 -26.65
C GLU A 43 -32.39 -20.16 -26.44
N TYR A 44 -33.64 -19.71 -26.35
CA TYR A 44 -33.97 -18.30 -26.06
C TYR A 44 -33.30 -17.86 -24.76
N LYS A 45 -32.59 -16.72 -24.79
CA LYS A 45 -31.76 -16.20 -23.68
C LYS A 45 -30.70 -17.18 -23.13
N GLY A 46 -30.47 -18.33 -23.78
CA GLY A 46 -29.58 -19.39 -23.30
C GLY A 46 -28.09 -18.99 -23.26
N GLY A 47 -27.69 -18.00 -24.06
CA GLY A 47 -26.35 -17.41 -24.06
C GLY A 47 -26.16 -16.22 -23.11
N ARG A 48 -27.22 -15.75 -22.43
CA ARG A 48 -27.12 -14.61 -21.51
C ARG A 48 -26.33 -14.99 -20.26
N GLN A 49 -25.45 -14.09 -19.84
CA GLN A 49 -24.78 -14.24 -18.55
C GLN A 49 -25.81 -14.20 -17.43
N LYS A 50 -25.64 -15.04 -16.41
CA LYS A 50 -26.50 -15.00 -15.22
C LYS A 50 -26.43 -13.60 -14.60
N THR A 51 -27.57 -13.09 -14.14
CA THR A 51 -27.63 -11.82 -13.41
C THR A 51 -26.58 -11.82 -12.31
N PRO A 52 -25.68 -10.81 -12.26
CA PRO A 52 -24.66 -10.73 -11.23
C PRO A 52 -25.30 -10.83 -9.84
N PRO A 53 -24.76 -11.65 -8.92
CA PRO A 53 -25.29 -11.75 -7.56
C PRO A 53 -25.38 -10.38 -6.85
N GLU A 54 -24.48 -9.46 -7.22
CA GLU A 54 -24.45 -8.09 -6.71
C GLU A 54 -25.71 -7.29 -7.07
N LEU A 55 -26.28 -7.51 -8.26
CA LEU A 55 -27.51 -6.88 -8.73
C LEU A 55 -28.74 -7.65 -8.22
N SER A 56 -28.68 -8.98 -8.21
CA SER A 56 -29.82 -9.83 -7.80
C SER A 56 -30.28 -9.56 -6.36
N GLN A 57 -29.35 -9.29 -5.45
CA GLN A 57 -29.68 -8.96 -4.05
C GLN A 57 -30.29 -7.56 -3.86
N GLN A 58 -30.30 -6.72 -4.90
CA GLN A 58 -30.83 -5.36 -4.86
C GLN A 58 -32.30 -5.28 -5.30
N PHE A 59 -32.83 -6.28 -6.01
CA PHE A 59 -34.25 -6.29 -6.42
C PHE A 59 -35.24 -6.21 -5.25
N PRO A 60 -35.05 -6.94 -4.13
CA PRO A 60 -35.94 -6.79 -2.97
C PRO A 60 -35.97 -5.35 -2.42
N LEU A 61 -34.83 -4.66 -2.44
CA LEU A 61 -34.76 -3.25 -2.00
C LEU A 61 -35.44 -2.30 -2.98
N VAL A 62 -35.41 -2.62 -4.28
CA VAL A 62 -36.18 -1.88 -5.28
C VAL A 62 -37.68 -2.09 -5.04
N HIS A 63 -38.10 -3.29 -4.65
CA HIS A 63 -39.50 -3.55 -4.30
C HIS A 63 -39.92 -2.76 -3.05
N GLU A 64 -39.12 -2.81 -1.98
CA GLU A 64 -39.35 -2.02 -0.76
C GLU A 64 -39.37 -0.52 -1.05
N LEU A 65 -38.49 -0.04 -1.93
CA LEU A 65 -38.46 1.34 -2.39
C LEU A 65 -39.77 1.73 -3.10
N LEU A 66 -40.21 0.94 -4.08
CA LEU A 66 -41.43 1.21 -4.83
C LEU A 66 -42.66 1.19 -3.90
N ASP A 67 -42.71 0.22 -2.98
CA ASP A 67 -43.76 0.10 -1.97
C ASP A 67 -43.76 1.35 -1.04
N ALA A 68 -42.58 1.86 -0.64
CA ALA A 68 -42.44 3.07 0.17
C ALA A 68 -42.77 4.37 -0.59
N MET A 69 -42.56 4.39 -1.90
CA MET A 69 -42.96 5.48 -2.80
C MET A 69 -44.45 5.42 -3.19
N GLY A 70 -45.19 4.37 -2.81
CA GLY A 70 -46.58 4.19 -3.21
C GLY A 70 -46.77 3.88 -4.69
N ILE A 71 -45.76 3.27 -5.33
CA ILE A 71 -45.77 2.94 -6.76
C ILE A 71 -46.16 1.45 -6.91
N GLN A 72 -47.14 1.17 -7.76
CA GLN A 72 -47.55 -0.20 -8.04
C GLN A 72 -46.45 -0.98 -8.76
N ARG A 73 -46.19 -2.21 -8.32
CA ARG A 73 -45.30 -3.15 -8.99
C ARG A 73 -46.03 -4.44 -9.33
N TYR A 74 -45.73 -5.02 -10.49
CA TYR A 74 -46.44 -6.22 -10.97
C TYR A 74 -45.49 -7.23 -11.62
N GLU A 75 -45.74 -8.50 -11.36
CA GLU A 75 -45.01 -9.67 -11.84
C GLU A 75 -46.04 -10.74 -12.23
N LEU A 76 -45.84 -11.42 -13.36
CA LEU A 76 -46.73 -12.49 -13.81
C LEU A 76 -45.93 -13.73 -14.25
N ASP A 77 -46.22 -14.88 -13.64
CA ASP A 77 -45.58 -16.15 -13.98
C ASP A 77 -45.81 -16.52 -15.46
N ASN A 78 -44.76 -17.04 -16.11
CA ASN A 78 -44.69 -17.40 -17.53
C ASN A 78 -44.64 -16.23 -18.54
N TYR A 79 -44.79 -14.98 -18.10
CA TYR A 79 -44.73 -13.78 -18.93
C TYR A 79 -43.54 -12.90 -18.54
N GLU A 80 -43.07 -12.08 -19.48
CA GLU A 80 -41.98 -11.12 -19.24
C GLU A 80 -42.54 -9.73 -18.94
N ALA A 81 -41.71 -8.86 -18.36
CA ALA A 81 -42.11 -7.49 -18.01
C ALA A 81 -42.58 -6.69 -19.23
N ASP A 82 -42.05 -6.99 -20.42
CA ASP A 82 -42.47 -6.37 -21.67
C ASP A 82 -43.88 -6.77 -22.11
N ASP A 83 -44.30 -8.01 -21.87
CA ASP A 83 -45.66 -8.50 -22.11
C ASP A 83 -46.68 -7.82 -21.19
N ILE A 84 -46.31 -7.66 -19.91
CA ILE A 84 -47.13 -6.96 -18.92
C ILE A 84 -47.33 -5.50 -19.36
N VAL A 85 -46.24 -4.80 -19.69
CA VAL A 85 -46.31 -3.41 -20.15
C VAL A 85 -47.02 -3.31 -21.49
N GLY A 86 -46.83 -4.24 -22.41
CA GLY A 86 -47.48 -4.28 -23.73
C GLY A 86 -49.00 -4.41 -23.62
N THR A 87 -49.47 -5.24 -22.69
CA THR A 87 -50.88 -5.44 -22.39
C THR A 87 -51.49 -4.20 -21.72
N LEU A 88 -50.86 -3.67 -20.66
CA LEU A 88 -51.34 -2.45 -19.97
C LEU A 88 -51.32 -1.22 -20.88
N ALA A 89 -50.29 -1.05 -21.71
CA ALA A 89 -50.22 0.08 -22.63
C ALA A 89 -51.34 0.06 -23.66
N ARG A 90 -51.73 -1.13 -24.14
CA ARG A 90 -52.90 -1.30 -25.03
C ARG A 90 -54.20 -0.92 -24.33
N GLU A 91 -54.41 -1.44 -23.12
CA GLU A 91 -55.64 -1.21 -22.35
C GLU A 91 -55.79 0.26 -21.96
N ALA A 92 -54.72 0.86 -21.42
CA ALA A 92 -54.69 2.27 -21.05
C ALA A 92 -54.90 3.17 -22.28
N SER A 93 -54.21 2.91 -23.40
CA SER A 93 -54.43 3.68 -24.65
C SER A 93 -55.88 3.57 -25.14
N SER A 94 -56.48 2.37 -25.05
CA SER A 94 -57.88 2.13 -25.43
C SER A 94 -58.88 2.83 -24.49
N ASN A 95 -58.52 3.01 -23.22
CA ASN A 95 -59.28 3.75 -22.22
C ASN A 95 -59.01 5.28 -22.24
N GLY A 96 -58.28 5.78 -23.25
CA GLY A 96 -58.05 7.20 -23.47
C GLY A 96 -56.88 7.80 -22.68
N PHE A 97 -56.03 6.98 -22.07
CA PHE A 97 -54.80 7.45 -21.43
C PHE A 97 -53.72 7.76 -22.46
N ASN A 98 -52.88 8.76 -22.17
CA ASN A 98 -51.65 8.99 -22.90
C ASN A 98 -50.52 8.25 -22.20
N VAL A 99 -50.04 7.17 -22.82
CA VAL A 99 -49.12 6.22 -22.21
C VAL A 99 -47.69 6.54 -22.61
N ARG A 100 -46.80 6.60 -21.61
CA ARG A 100 -45.36 6.73 -21.82
C ARG A 100 -44.64 5.55 -21.19
N ILE A 101 -43.89 4.81 -22.01
CA ILE A 101 -43.09 3.67 -21.57
C ILE A 101 -41.63 4.10 -21.47
N VAL A 102 -41.01 3.94 -20.30
CA VAL A 102 -39.58 4.26 -20.08
C VAL A 102 -38.79 2.96 -19.99
N THR A 103 -37.85 2.75 -20.91
CA THR A 103 -37.10 1.49 -21.00
C THR A 103 -35.72 1.65 -21.64
N GLY A 104 -34.83 0.70 -21.41
CA GLY A 104 -33.57 0.57 -22.16
C GLY A 104 -33.71 -0.29 -23.42
N ASP A 105 -34.80 -1.04 -23.54
CA ASP A 105 -35.00 -2.04 -24.58
C ASP A 105 -35.72 -1.47 -25.80
N LYS A 106 -35.14 -1.71 -26.98
CA LYS A 106 -35.67 -1.21 -28.25
C LYS A 106 -36.87 -2.02 -28.73
N ASP A 107 -37.13 -3.17 -28.14
CA ASP A 107 -38.22 -4.05 -28.57
C ASP A 107 -39.57 -3.41 -28.30
N TYR A 108 -39.66 -2.55 -27.29
CA TYR A 108 -40.82 -1.73 -26.99
C TYR A 108 -41.19 -0.74 -28.11
N LEU A 109 -40.28 -0.43 -29.04
CA LEU A 109 -40.61 0.42 -30.19
C LEU A 109 -41.73 -0.18 -31.05
N GLN A 110 -41.99 -1.50 -30.94
CA GLN A 110 -43.13 -2.15 -31.59
C GLN A 110 -44.50 -1.71 -31.04
N LEU A 111 -44.53 -1.17 -29.81
CA LEU A 111 -45.74 -0.75 -29.10
C LEU A 111 -46.14 0.70 -29.38
N VAL A 112 -45.28 1.49 -30.05
CA VAL A 112 -45.54 2.90 -30.35
C VAL A 112 -46.77 3.04 -31.25
N ASP A 113 -47.74 3.83 -30.80
CA ASP A 113 -48.95 4.17 -31.56
C ASP A 113 -49.41 5.62 -31.28
N GLN A 114 -50.66 5.98 -31.58
CA GLN A 114 -51.15 7.35 -31.37
C GLN A 114 -51.28 7.73 -29.88
N GLY A 115 -51.50 6.75 -29.00
CA GLY A 115 -51.65 6.93 -27.55
C GLY A 115 -50.45 6.43 -26.74
N VAL A 116 -49.48 5.74 -27.36
CA VAL A 116 -48.30 5.16 -26.69
C VAL A 116 -47.00 5.74 -27.26
N ARG A 117 -46.16 6.30 -26.38
CA ARG A 117 -44.79 6.75 -26.68
C ARG A 117 -43.74 5.96 -25.89
N VAL A 118 -42.55 5.80 -26.45
CA VAL A 118 -41.44 5.05 -25.80
C VAL A 118 -40.23 5.95 -25.61
N SER A 119 -39.75 6.07 -24.38
CA SER A 119 -38.53 6.79 -24.01
C SER A 119 -37.37 5.81 -23.81
N LEU A 120 -36.40 5.85 -24.72
CA LEU A 120 -35.22 4.99 -24.67
C LEU A 120 -34.04 5.64 -23.96
N ILE A 121 -33.47 4.93 -22.98
CA ILE A 121 -32.30 5.37 -22.22
C ILE A 121 -31.01 4.91 -22.93
N ARG A 122 -30.13 5.84 -23.34
CA ARG A 122 -28.94 5.54 -24.18
C ARG A 122 -27.64 5.38 -23.39
N LYS A 123 -27.33 6.31 -22.47
CA LYS A 123 -26.11 6.30 -21.65
C LYS A 123 -26.33 6.98 -20.30
N GLY A 124 -26.20 6.21 -19.22
CA GLY A 124 -26.39 6.73 -17.86
C GLY A 124 -27.83 7.15 -17.57
N ILE A 125 -28.01 8.00 -16.56
CA ILE A 125 -29.32 8.44 -16.06
C ILE A 125 -29.83 9.69 -16.84
N THR A 126 -28.98 10.31 -17.66
CA THR A 126 -29.23 11.65 -18.22
C THR A 126 -29.66 11.71 -19.69
N ASP A 127 -29.29 10.72 -20.52
CA ASP A 127 -29.50 10.75 -21.99
C ASP A 127 -30.69 9.86 -22.41
N THR A 128 -31.88 10.48 -22.52
CA THR A 128 -33.14 9.86 -22.97
C THR A 128 -33.56 10.37 -24.34
N VAL A 129 -34.14 9.49 -25.18
CA VAL A 129 -34.71 9.85 -26.48
C VAL A 129 -36.11 9.29 -26.62
N ASP A 130 -37.06 10.17 -26.91
CA ASP A 130 -38.46 9.82 -27.09
C ASP A 130 -38.77 9.39 -28.52
N TYR A 131 -39.55 8.31 -28.63
CA TYR A 131 -40.00 7.71 -29.87
C TYR A 131 -41.53 7.78 -29.95
N ASP A 132 -42.00 8.60 -30.88
CA ASP A 132 -43.33 8.53 -31.46
C ASP A 132 -43.28 7.85 -32.84
N ILE A 133 -44.42 7.74 -33.52
CA ILE A 133 -44.53 7.09 -34.83
C ILE A 133 -43.54 7.71 -35.85
N GLU A 134 -43.43 9.04 -35.86
CA GLU A 134 -42.57 9.76 -36.80
C GLU A 134 -41.08 9.55 -36.49
N LYS A 135 -40.68 9.50 -35.22
CA LYS A 135 -39.30 9.23 -34.84
C LYS A 135 -38.86 7.80 -35.14
N VAL A 136 -39.77 6.83 -35.02
CA VAL A 136 -39.52 5.44 -35.45
C VAL A 136 -39.31 5.39 -36.97
N ARG A 137 -40.17 6.08 -37.74
CA ARG A 137 -40.06 6.20 -39.20
C ARG A 137 -38.78 6.90 -39.63
N GLU A 138 -38.38 7.99 -38.96
CA GLU A 138 -37.13 8.70 -39.24
C GLU A 138 -35.92 7.77 -39.04
N ARG A 139 -35.93 6.97 -37.97
CA ARG A 139 -34.81 6.10 -37.61
C ARG A 139 -34.67 4.89 -38.52
N TYR A 140 -35.76 4.17 -38.75
CA TYR A 140 -35.73 2.87 -39.43
C TYR A 140 -36.34 2.89 -40.83
N GLY A 141 -37.13 3.92 -41.17
CA GLY A 141 -37.85 4.01 -42.43
C GLY A 141 -39.00 3.01 -42.57
N ILE A 142 -39.50 2.50 -41.45
CA ILE A 142 -40.59 1.52 -41.31
C ILE A 142 -41.54 1.97 -40.19
N ASN A 143 -42.75 1.43 -40.16
CA ASN A 143 -43.72 1.70 -39.10
C ASN A 143 -43.37 0.95 -37.80
N PRO A 144 -43.82 1.42 -36.62
CA PRO A 144 -43.62 0.71 -35.34
C PRO A 144 -43.95 -0.78 -35.37
N ARG A 145 -45.09 -1.16 -35.95
CA ARG A 145 -45.50 -2.57 -36.05
C ARG A 145 -44.54 -3.43 -36.87
N GLU A 146 -43.80 -2.85 -37.82
CA GLU A 146 -42.86 -3.56 -38.69
C GLU A 146 -41.51 -3.83 -37.97
N VAL A 147 -41.32 -3.32 -36.75
CA VAL A 147 -40.13 -3.60 -35.92
C VAL A 147 -40.04 -5.11 -35.58
N ILE A 148 -41.17 -5.78 -35.39
CA ILE A 148 -41.21 -7.25 -35.17
C ILE A 148 -40.73 -7.99 -36.43
N ASP A 149 -41.11 -7.50 -37.61
CA ASP A 149 -40.71 -8.08 -38.89
C ASP A 149 -39.21 -7.87 -39.15
N LEU A 150 -38.69 -6.71 -38.75
CA LEU A 150 -37.25 -6.42 -38.78
C LEU A 150 -36.48 -7.42 -37.93
N LYS A 151 -36.92 -7.67 -36.70
CA LYS A 151 -36.33 -8.68 -35.80
C LYS A 151 -36.49 -10.10 -36.33
N GLY A 152 -37.62 -10.42 -36.96
CA GLY A 152 -37.84 -11.71 -37.61
C GLY A 152 -36.80 -12.02 -38.70
N LEU A 153 -36.46 -11.03 -39.53
CA LEU A 153 -35.47 -11.20 -40.60
C LEU A 153 -34.02 -11.15 -40.11
N MET A 154 -33.68 -10.24 -39.20
CA MET A 154 -32.28 -10.00 -38.80
C MET A 154 -31.84 -10.76 -37.55
N GLY A 155 -32.79 -11.23 -36.73
CA GLY A 155 -32.53 -11.84 -35.43
C GLY A 155 -32.14 -10.83 -34.34
N ASP A 156 -31.80 -11.36 -33.17
CA ASP A 156 -31.25 -10.62 -32.05
C ASP A 156 -30.22 -11.46 -31.28
N ALA A 157 -28.95 -11.09 -31.39
CA ALA A 157 -27.88 -11.78 -30.69
C ALA A 157 -27.94 -11.65 -29.15
N SER A 158 -28.56 -10.60 -28.61
CA SER A 158 -28.71 -10.38 -27.16
C SER A 158 -29.65 -11.40 -26.51
N ASP A 159 -30.71 -11.77 -27.24
CA ASP A 159 -31.73 -12.73 -26.81
C ASP A 159 -31.57 -14.12 -27.41
N ASN A 160 -30.47 -14.32 -28.15
CA ASN A 160 -30.19 -15.53 -28.91
C ASN A 160 -31.31 -15.87 -29.92
N ILE A 161 -31.91 -14.85 -30.52
CA ILE A 161 -32.89 -14.97 -31.60
C ILE A 161 -32.12 -15.07 -32.93
N PRO A 162 -32.24 -16.17 -33.68
CA PRO A 162 -31.25 -16.51 -34.71
C PRO A 162 -31.40 -15.75 -36.05
N GLY A 163 -32.60 -15.25 -36.41
CA GLY A 163 -32.82 -14.49 -37.65
C GLY A 163 -32.48 -15.25 -38.94
N VAL A 164 -32.36 -14.57 -40.09
CA VAL A 164 -31.91 -15.20 -41.34
C VAL A 164 -30.39 -15.00 -41.52
N PRO A 165 -29.59 -16.07 -41.65
CA PRO A 165 -28.13 -15.97 -41.72
C PRO A 165 -27.60 -15.05 -42.84
N GLY A 166 -26.98 -13.93 -42.44
CA GLY A 166 -26.42 -12.93 -43.34
C GLY A 166 -27.41 -11.87 -43.82
N VAL A 167 -28.60 -11.81 -43.24
CA VAL A 167 -29.51 -10.66 -43.32
C VAL A 167 -29.31 -9.82 -42.07
N GLY A 168 -28.71 -8.64 -42.21
CA GLY A 168 -28.60 -7.65 -41.13
C GLY A 168 -29.65 -6.54 -41.25
N GLU A 169 -29.66 -5.60 -40.30
CA GLU A 169 -30.63 -4.49 -40.20
C GLU A 169 -30.89 -3.78 -41.54
N LYS A 170 -29.84 -3.40 -42.28
CA LYS A 170 -29.98 -2.69 -43.57
C LYS A 170 -30.68 -3.54 -44.64
N THR A 171 -30.37 -4.83 -44.72
CA THR A 171 -30.95 -5.74 -45.72
C THR A 171 -32.40 -6.04 -45.37
N ALA A 172 -32.71 -6.26 -44.09
CA ALA A 172 -34.06 -6.44 -43.60
C ALA A 172 -34.94 -5.21 -43.87
N ILE A 173 -34.48 -4.00 -43.54
CA ILE A 173 -35.21 -2.75 -43.84
C ILE A 173 -35.50 -2.61 -45.34
N LYS A 174 -34.54 -2.96 -46.21
CA LYS A 174 -34.76 -2.92 -47.67
C LYS A 174 -35.89 -3.85 -48.10
N LEU A 175 -35.93 -5.07 -47.55
CA LEU A 175 -36.98 -6.05 -47.85
C LEU A 175 -38.34 -5.60 -47.32
N LEU A 176 -38.41 -5.05 -46.11
CA LEU A 176 -39.65 -4.56 -45.51
C LEU A 176 -40.19 -3.32 -46.21
N LYS A 177 -39.34 -2.43 -46.71
CA LYS A 177 -39.81 -1.31 -47.56
C LYS A 177 -40.46 -1.78 -48.86
N GLN A 178 -40.06 -2.94 -49.38
CA GLN A 178 -40.60 -3.49 -50.62
C GLN A 178 -41.83 -4.37 -50.39
N PHE A 179 -41.85 -5.16 -49.32
CA PHE A 179 -42.84 -6.22 -49.10
C PHE A 179 -43.61 -6.11 -47.78
N GLN A 180 -43.35 -5.08 -46.98
CA GLN A 180 -43.99 -4.69 -45.72
C GLN A 180 -43.81 -5.65 -44.53
N THR A 181 -44.03 -6.95 -44.70
CA THR A 181 -43.98 -7.95 -43.61
C THR A 181 -43.05 -9.12 -43.96
N VAL A 182 -42.64 -9.91 -42.94
CA VAL A 182 -41.88 -11.15 -43.16
C VAL A 182 -42.64 -12.09 -44.08
N GLU A 183 -43.94 -12.25 -43.87
CA GLU A 183 -44.81 -13.08 -44.71
C GLU A 183 -44.86 -12.53 -46.14
N GLY A 184 -44.98 -11.21 -46.31
CA GLY A 184 -44.97 -10.55 -47.60
C GLY A 184 -43.68 -10.80 -48.39
N VAL A 185 -42.52 -10.85 -47.72
CA VAL A 185 -41.23 -11.21 -48.33
C VAL A 185 -41.27 -12.64 -48.88
N TYR A 186 -41.91 -13.57 -48.17
CA TYR A 186 -42.00 -14.97 -48.58
C TYR A 186 -43.08 -15.24 -49.63
N GLU A 187 -44.20 -14.51 -49.58
CA GLU A 187 -45.24 -14.55 -50.62
C GLU A 187 -44.71 -14.04 -51.97
N HIS A 188 -43.78 -13.09 -51.94
CA HIS A 188 -43.17 -12.47 -53.12
C HIS A 188 -41.69 -12.83 -53.29
N ILE A 189 -41.27 -14.01 -52.82
CA ILE A 189 -39.86 -14.42 -52.78
C ILE A 189 -39.18 -14.38 -54.16
N GLU A 190 -39.95 -14.63 -55.23
CA GLU A 190 -39.50 -14.55 -56.63
C GLU A 190 -39.08 -13.13 -57.07
N GLN A 191 -39.55 -12.09 -56.38
CA GLN A 191 -39.25 -10.69 -56.67
C GLN A 191 -38.03 -10.17 -55.88
N VAL A 192 -37.42 -10.99 -55.02
CA VAL A 192 -36.26 -10.61 -54.22
C VAL A 192 -34.98 -10.60 -55.07
N SER A 193 -34.34 -9.43 -55.16
CA SER A 193 -33.11 -9.26 -55.94
C SER A 193 -31.90 -9.96 -55.30
N GLY A 194 -31.27 -10.88 -56.03
CA GLY A 194 -29.99 -11.52 -55.66
C GLY A 194 -30.11 -13.00 -55.31
N LYS A 195 -29.55 -13.86 -56.16
CA LYS A 195 -29.68 -15.34 -56.07
C LYS A 195 -29.31 -15.92 -54.70
N LYS A 196 -28.18 -15.48 -54.12
CA LYS A 196 -27.71 -15.95 -52.81
C LYS A 196 -28.58 -15.48 -51.63
N LEU A 197 -29.21 -14.31 -51.75
CA LEU A 197 -30.11 -13.79 -50.71
C LEU A 197 -31.44 -14.54 -50.73
N LYS A 198 -31.97 -14.79 -51.94
CA LYS A 198 -33.19 -15.58 -52.15
C LYS A 198 -33.04 -17.00 -51.57
N GLU A 199 -31.96 -17.70 -51.93
CA GLU A 199 -31.65 -19.05 -51.42
C GLU A 199 -31.57 -19.09 -49.88
N LYS A 200 -30.96 -18.08 -49.27
CA LYS A 200 -30.88 -17.95 -47.81
C LYS A 200 -32.24 -17.71 -47.16
N LEU A 201 -33.08 -16.86 -47.75
CA LEU A 201 -34.43 -16.62 -47.26
C LEU A 201 -35.27 -17.90 -47.35
N GLU A 202 -35.27 -18.58 -48.51
CA GLU A 202 -36.01 -19.84 -48.73
C GLU A 202 -35.60 -20.93 -47.73
N THR A 203 -34.29 -21.12 -47.51
CA THR A 203 -33.77 -22.13 -46.59
C THR A 203 -34.09 -21.84 -45.11
N ASN A 204 -34.34 -20.58 -44.76
CA ASN A 204 -34.53 -20.14 -43.36
C ASN A 204 -35.93 -19.54 -43.13
N ARG A 205 -36.93 -19.90 -43.94
CA ARG A 205 -38.31 -19.38 -43.81
C ARG A 205 -38.90 -19.62 -42.43
N GLU A 206 -38.85 -20.86 -41.96
CA GLU A 206 -39.39 -21.24 -40.65
C GLU A 206 -38.65 -20.51 -39.53
N GLN A 207 -37.34 -20.32 -39.66
CA GLN A 207 -36.52 -19.60 -38.69
C GLN A 207 -36.86 -18.11 -38.61
N ALA A 208 -37.17 -17.46 -39.74
CA ALA A 208 -37.59 -16.06 -39.76
C ALA A 208 -38.96 -15.85 -39.11
N LEU A 209 -39.92 -16.73 -39.41
CA LEU A 209 -41.26 -16.69 -38.80
C LEU A 209 -41.20 -16.99 -37.29
N LEU A 210 -40.40 -17.98 -36.89
CA LEU A 210 -40.14 -18.29 -35.48
C LEU A 210 -39.48 -17.09 -34.76
N SER A 211 -38.48 -16.47 -35.39
CA SER A 211 -37.80 -15.29 -34.83
C SER A 211 -38.76 -14.11 -34.64
N LYS A 212 -39.67 -13.89 -35.60
CA LYS A 212 -40.74 -12.88 -35.49
C LYS A 212 -41.68 -13.20 -34.32
N GLN A 213 -42.12 -14.45 -34.21
CA GLN A 213 -43.02 -14.88 -33.14
C GLN A 213 -42.40 -14.68 -31.75
N ILE A 214 -41.13 -15.01 -31.57
CA ILE A 214 -40.43 -14.86 -30.28
C ILE A 214 -40.21 -13.38 -29.93
N ALA A 215 -39.86 -12.54 -30.93
CA ALA A 215 -39.59 -11.11 -30.73
C ALA A 215 -40.87 -10.25 -30.56
N THR A 216 -42.04 -10.83 -30.80
CA THR A 216 -43.32 -10.13 -30.62
C THR A 216 -43.65 -10.07 -29.13
N ILE A 217 -43.90 -8.85 -28.63
CA ILE A 217 -44.40 -8.62 -27.27
C ILE A 217 -45.88 -9.03 -27.24
N ASP A 218 -46.24 -9.88 -26.29
CA ASP A 218 -47.63 -10.27 -26.07
C ASP A 218 -48.42 -9.09 -25.49
N ARG A 219 -49.62 -8.84 -26.02
CA ARG A 219 -50.49 -7.73 -25.58
C ARG A 219 -51.82 -8.21 -25.02
N GLU A 220 -51.96 -9.52 -24.80
CA GLU A 220 -53.15 -10.20 -24.31
C GLU A 220 -52.83 -11.05 -23.07
N SER A 221 -51.79 -10.66 -22.31
CA SER A 221 -51.39 -11.38 -21.11
C SER A 221 -52.52 -11.33 -20.08
N PRO A 222 -52.79 -12.42 -19.33
CA PRO A 222 -53.90 -12.48 -18.39
C PRO A 222 -53.58 -11.70 -17.10
N LEU A 223 -53.59 -10.37 -17.19
CA LEU A 223 -53.31 -9.48 -16.07
C LEU A 223 -54.51 -9.41 -15.12
N GLU A 224 -54.23 -9.39 -13.82
CA GLU A 224 -55.23 -9.15 -12.77
C GLU A 224 -55.37 -7.66 -12.40
N ILE A 225 -54.38 -6.85 -12.76
CA ILE A 225 -54.32 -5.41 -12.47
C ILE A 225 -54.84 -4.59 -13.64
N SER A 226 -55.61 -3.52 -13.35
CA SER A 226 -56.09 -2.59 -14.39
C SER A 226 -55.32 -1.27 -14.42
N PRO A 227 -55.33 -0.53 -15.55
CA PRO A 227 -54.71 0.80 -15.63
C PRO A 227 -55.20 1.78 -14.56
N GLU A 228 -56.48 1.70 -14.16
CA GLU A 228 -57.09 2.59 -13.18
C GLU A 228 -56.58 2.35 -11.74
N GLU A 229 -56.15 1.13 -11.42
CA GLU A 229 -55.57 0.77 -10.12
C GLU A 229 -54.13 1.27 -9.95
N CYS A 230 -53.52 1.75 -11.03
CA CYS A 230 -52.14 2.25 -11.05
C CYS A 230 -52.03 3.73 -10.64
N SER A 231 -53.04 4.32 -9.99
CA SER A 231 -53.04 5.73 -9.58
C SER A 231 -51.86 6.06 -8.67
N TYR A 232 -51.16 7.17 -8.95
CA TYR A 232 -49.98 7.60 -8.21
C TYR A 232 -50.12 9.05 -7.76
N THR A 233 -49.85 9.31 -6.48
CA THR A 233 -49.79 10.64 -5.88
C THR A 233 -48.36 10.95 -5.44
N HIS A 234 -47.91 12.17 -5.72
CA HIS A 234 -46.55 12.62 -5.40
C HIS A 234 -46.44 13.02 -3.92
N GLU A 235 -46.56 12.06 -3.02
CA GLU A 235 -46.41 12.26 -1.58
C GLU A 235 -45.31 11.34 -1.03
N PHE A 236 -44.21 11.94 -0.58
CA PHE A 236 -43.12 11.20 0.02
C PHE A 236 -43.40 10.95 1.50
N THR A 237 -43.48 9.67 1.87
CA THR A 237 -43.86 9.25 3.22
C THR A 237 -42.66 9.21 4.16
N SER A 238 -42.92 9.23 5.47
CA SER A 238 -41.90 8.98 6.51
C SER A 238 -41.18 7.64 6.32
N LYS A 239 -41.89 6.61 5.82
CA LYS A 239 -41.29 5.31 5.46
C LYS A 239 -40.20 5.41 4.40
N LEU A 240 -40.36 6.31 3.42
CA LEU A 240 -39.35 6.54 2.40
C LEU A 240 -38.11 7.25 2.96
N ARG A 241 -38.31 8.19 3.89
CA ARG A 241 -37.21 8.86 4.62
C ARG A 241 -36.41 7.84 5.43
N ASP A 242 -37.07 6.97 6.17
CA ASP A 242 -36.43 5.93 6.97
C ASP A 242 -35.63 4.97 6.09
N LEU A 243 -36.21 4.53 4.95
CA LEU A 243 -35.53 3.68 3.99
C LEU A 243 -34.31 4.39 3.37
N PHE A 244 -34.39 5.69 3.06
CA PHE A 244 -33.24 6.43 2.54
C PHE A 244 -32.13 6.60 3.58
N ASN A 245 -32.49 6.78 4.85
CA ASN A 245 -31.52 6.80 5.95
C ASN A 245 -30.83 5.44 6.09
N GLU A 246 -31.57 4.34 6.06
CA GLU A 246 -31.03 2.98 6.12
C GLU A 246 -30.10 2.68 4.93
N LEU A 247 -30.46 3.15 3.73
CA LEU A 247 -29.68 2.96 2.50
C LEU A 247 -28.50 3.94 2.37
N GLY A 248 -28.38 4.94 3.25
CA GLY A 248 -27.33 5.96 3.24
C GLY A 248 -27.47 6.99 2.10
N PHE A 249 -28.70 7.25 1.64
CA PHE A 249 -29.01 8.13 0.50
C PHE A 249 -29.18 9.60 0.94
N HIS A 250 -28.20 10.14 1.66
CA HIS A 250 -28.25 11.51 2.23
C HIS A 250 -28.52 12.61 1.20
N SER A 251 -27.95 12.51 0.00
CA SER A 251 -28.19 13.45 -1.11
C SER A 251 -29.60 13.40 -1.70
N LEU A 252 -30.33 12.30 -1.52
CA LEU A 252 -31.72 12.16 -1.95
C LEU A 252 -32.70 12.58 -0.85
N LEU A 253 -32.31 12.44 0.42
CA LEU A 253 -33.08 12.96 1.55
C LEU A 253 -33.27 14.48 1.47
N GLU A 254 -32.24 15.22 1.05
CA GLU A 254 -32.31 16.67 0.84
C GLU A 254 -33.31 17.10 -0.25
N LYS A 255 -33.71 16.18 -1.14
CA LYS A 255 -34.61 16.46 -2.28
C LYS A 255 -36.07 16.10 -2.00
N ILE A 256 -36.34 15.53 -0.84
CA ILE A 256 -37.68 15.12 -0.44
C ILE A 256 -38.21 16.12 0.58
N ASP A 257 -39.20 16.92 0.18
CA ASP A 257 -40.07 17.64 1.12
C ASP A 257 -41.09 16.65 1.69
N VAL A 258 -40.76 16.02 2.82
CA VAL A 258 -41.75 15.22 3.55
C VAL A 258 -42.71 16.20 4.21
N THR A 259 -43.99 16.07 3.87
CA THR A 259 -45.07 16.67 4.66
C THR A 259 -45.28 15.81 5.89
N ASP A 260 -44.50 16.05 6.95
CA ASP A 260 -44.70 15.38 8.22
C ASP A 260 -46.04 15.82 8.83
N SER A 261 -47.03 14.92 8.80
CA SER A 261 -48.27 15.07 9.55
C SER A 261 -48.21 14.45 10.95
N ASP A 262 -47.11 13.78 11.33
CA ASP A 262 -46.98 13.12 12.64
C ASP A 262 -45.53 13.04 13.16
N GLU A 263 -44.79 14.16 13.22
CA GLU A 263 -43.67 14.28 14.17
C GLU A 263 -44.16 14.92 15.47
N PRO A 264 -43.79 14.39 16.65
CA PRO A 264 -43.99 15.13 17.89
C PRO A 264 -43.10 16.37 17.81
N GLN A 265 -43.73 17.54 17.72
CA GLN A 265 -43.06 18.83 17.88
C GLN A 265 -42.32 18.85 19.23
N THR A 266 -41.05 18.47 19.24
CA THR A 266 -40.15 18.87 20.32
C THR A 266 -39.96 20.38 20.19
N ASP A 267 -40.44 21.12 21.18
CA ASP A 267 -40.28 22.57 21.32
C ASP A 267 -38.86 23.00 20.89
N LYS A 268 -38.73 23.65 19.73
CA LYS A 268 -37.52 24.39 19.36
C LYS A 268 -37.40 25.56 20.32
N LYS A 269 -36.86 25.32 21.52
CA LYS A 269 -36.51 26.40 22.46
C LYS A 269 -35.44 27.25 21.79
N ASP A 270 -35.81 28.48 21.45
CA ASP A 270 -34.90 29.43 20.85
C ASP A 270 -33.79 29.77 21.87
N ILE A 271 -32.55 29.43 21.55
CA ILE A 271 -31.40 29.65 22.43
C ILE A 271 -30.98 31.10 22.26
N ALA A 272 -31.22 31.93 23.28
CA ALA A 272 -30.76 33.31 23.27
C ALA A 272 -29.22 33.35 23.38
N VAL A 273 -28.54 33.75 22.31
CA VAL A 273 -27.09 33.95 22.27
C VAL A 273 -26.76 35.41 22.52
N GLN A 274 -25.87 35.67 23.49
CA GLN A 274 -25.39 37.01 23.83
C GLN A 274 -24.04 37.28 23.17
N THR A 275 -23.98 38.25 22.25
CA THR A 275 -22.71 38.73 21.70
C THR A 275 -22.01 39.62 22.72
N VAL A 276 -20.77 39.30 23.07
CA VAL A 276 -19.93 40.06 24.00
C VAL A 276 -18.64 40.53 23.32
N THR A 277 -18.07 41.64 23.81
CA THR A 277 -16.75 42.15 23.36
C THR A 277 -15.62 41.85 24.34
N HIS A 278 -15.97 41.45 25.56
CA HIS A 278 -15.07 40.93 26.59
C HIS A 278 -15.88 39.99 27.49
N PHE A 279 -15.23 38.98 28.06
CA PHE A 279 -15.90 38.13 29.03
C PHE A 279 -15.83 38.73 30.43
N LYS A 280 -16.92 38.61 31.18
CA LYS A 280 -16.90 38.79 32.63
C LYS A 280 -16.55 37.46 33.30
N SER A 281 -15.87 37.51 34.45
CA SER A 281 -15.44 36.30 35.16
C SER A 281 -16.60 35.38 35.57
N ASP A 282 -17.82 35.91 35.74
CA ASP A 282 -19.03 35.15 36.04
C ASP A 282 -19.67 34.49 34.80
N GLN A 283 -19.24 34.83 33.59
CA GLN A 283 -19.67 34.22 32.33
C GLN A 283 -18.83 33.01 31.93
N LEU A 284 -17.61 32.88 32.48
CA LEU A 284 -16.66 31.80 32.20
C LEU A 284 -16.59 30.84 33.39
N VAL A 285 -17.57 29.94 33.50
CA VAL A 285 -17.69 28.99 34.63
C VAL A 285 -17.38 27.55 34.22
N SER A 286 -17.44 26.60 35.16
CA SER A 286 -17.26 25.17 34.89
C SER A 286 -18.49 24.34 35.28
N PRO A 287 -18.84 23.29 34.49
CA PRO A 287 -18.34 23.03 33.13
C PRO A 287 -18.90 24.05 32.11
N SER A 288 -18.17 24.25 31.01
CA SER A 288 -18.63 25.02 29.85
C SER A 288 -18.33 24.26 28.56
N ALA A 289 -19.18 24.39 27.55
CA ALA A 289 -18.82 23.99 26.19
C ALA A 289 -18.13 25.13 25.46
N LEU A 290 -17.12 24.79 24.65
CA LEU A 290 -16.37 25.72 23.82
C LEU A 290 -16.43 25.28 22.36
N ILE A 291 -16.84 26.20 21.49
CA ILE A 291 -16.75 26.06 20.03
C ILE A 291 -15.75 27.09 19.53
N LEU A 292 -14.74 26.61 18.80
CA LEU A 292 -13.86 27.41 17.95
C LEU A 292 -14.19 27.07 16.50
N GLN A 293 -14.80 28.01 15.78
CA GLN A 293 -15.19 27.74 14.39
C GLN A 293 -14.03 28.00 13.44
N MET A 294 -13.66 26.98 12.68
CA MET A 294 -12.72 27.04 11.56
C MET A 294 -13.43 26.54 10.30
N LEU A 295 -13.13 27.13 9.14
CA LEU A 295 -13.73 26.71 7.86
C LEU A 295 -12.80 25.78 7.06
N ASP A 296 -11.49 25.99 7.17
CA ASP A 296 -10.49 25.10 6.58
C ASP A 296 -10.33 23.84 7.43
N GLU A 297 -10.21 22.69 6.77
CA GLU A 297 -10.00 21.40 7.43
C GLU A 297 -8.62 21.30 8.10
N ASN A 298 -7.60 21.95 7.54
CA ASN A 298 -6.26 22.00 8.12
C ASN A 298 -6.14 23.13 9.15
N TYR A 299 -6.37 22.78 10.41
CA TYR A 299 -6.38 23.70 11.55
C TYR A 299 -4.99 24.23 11.97
N HIS A 300 -3.89 23.84 11.32
CA HIS A 300 -2.61 24.55 11.50
C HIS A 300 -2.63 25.95 10.90
N TYR A 301 -3.36 26.12 9.79
CA TYR A 301 -3.39 27.34 9.00
C TYR A 301 -4.77 28.00 8.97
N ALA A 302 -5.79 27.32 9.50
CA ALA A 302 -7.16 27.80 9.50
C ALA A 302 -7.33 29.04 10.39
N ASP A 303 -8.13 29.98 9.92
CA ASP A 303 -8.61 31.10 10.72
C ASP A 303 -9.74 30.67 11.66
N ILE A 304 -9.64 31.09 12.94
CA ILE A 304 -10.77 31.01 13.86
C ILE A 304 -11.72 32.15 13.50
N THR A 305 -12.88 31.81 12.96
CA THR A 305 -13.87 32.77 12.44
C THR A 305 -14.87 33.23 13.50
N GLY A 306 -14.96 32.53 14.63
CA GLY A 306 -15.84 32.90 15.74
C GLY A 306 -15.72 31.92 16.89
N ILE A 307 -16.05 32.39 18.10
CA ILE A 307 -15.95 31.61 19.33
C ILE A 307 -17.27 31.68 20.07
N ALA A 308 -17.75 30.53 20.54
CA ALA A 308 -18.94 30.46 21.38
C ALA A 308 -18.67 29.65 22.65
N VAL A 309 -19.21 30.13 23.77
CA VAL A 309 -19.16 29.46 25.08
C VAL A 309 -20.59 29.29 25.56
N SER A 310 -20.96 28.07 25.95
CA SER A 310 -22.26 27.79 26.57
C SER A 310 -22.06 27.13 27.92
N ASN A 311 -22.83 27.53 28.93
CA ASN A 311 -22.81 26.99 30.27
C ASN A 311 -24.09 27.34 31.04
N LYS A 312 -24.08 27.11 32.36
CA LYS A 312 -25.23 27.38 33.24
C LYS A 312 -25.60 28.86 33.37
N THR A 313 -24.71 29.80 33.07
CA THR A 313 -24.99 31.25 33.16
C THR A 313 -25.51 31.83 31.86
N GLY A 314 -25.25 31.18 30.73
CA GLY A 314 -25.82 31.54 29.44
C GLY A 314 -25.05 30.96 28.26
N THR A 315 -25.42 31.42 27.06
CA THR A 315 -24.68 31.15 25.82
C THR A 315 -24.16 32.47 25.27
N TYR A 316 -22.86 32.53 25.05
CA TYR A 316 -22.12 33.72 24.70
C TYR A 316 -21.37 33.51 23.39
N PHE A 317 -21.37 34.53 22.54
CA PHE A 317 -20.56 34.58 21.33
C PHE A 317 -19.59 35.76 21.43
N ILE A 318 -18.36 35.54 21.00
CA ILE A 318 -17.35 36.59 20.92
C ILE A 318 -16.60 36.46 19.59
N GLU A 319 -16.33 37.60 18.96
CA GLU A 319 -15.49 37.64 17.78
C GLU A 319 -14.05 37.28 18.14
N THR A 320 -13.37 36.55 17.27
CA THR A 320 -12.00 36.06 17.49
C THR A 320 -11.03 37.17 17.89
N GLN A 321 -11.07 38.32 17.21
CA GLN A 321 -10.17 39.44 17.48
C GLN A 321 -10.29 40.00 18.91
N HIS A 322 -11.47 39.90 19.51
CA HIS A 322 -11.74 40.33 20.88
C HIS A 322 -11.31 39.24 21.86
N ALA A 323 -11.70 37.99 21.60
CA ALA A 323 -11.37 36.85 22.46
C ALA A 323 -9.86 36.64 22.64
N LEU A 324 -9.06 36.77 21.57
CA LEU A 324 -7.60 36.60 21.65
C LEU A 324 -6.89 37.66 22.51
N LYS A 325 -7.56 38.79 22.77
CA LYS A 325 -7.05 39.89 23.61
C LYS A 325 -7.70 39.95 24.99
N ASP A 326 -8.63 39.04 25.28
CA ASP A 326 -9.38 39.03 26.52
C ASP A 326 -8.64 38.23 27.59
N ASP A 327 -8.18 38.91 28.64
CA ASP A 327 -7.38 38.27 29.69
C ASP A 327 -8.21 37.27 30.51
N ALA A 328 -9.51 37.52 30.72
CA ALA A 328 -10.39 36.60 31.43
C ALA A 328 -10.58 35.28 30.64
N PHE A 329 -10.69 35.37 29.31
CA PHE A 329 -10.74 34.22 28.43
C PHE A 329 -9.43 33.43 28.45
N ARG A 330 -8.27 34.11 28.40
CA ARG A 330 -6.96 33.46 28.50
C ARG A 330 -6.81 32.72 29.83
N GLU A 331 -7.05 33.40 30.95
CA GLU A 331 -6.98 32.80 32.29
C GLU A 331 -7.92 31.59 32.42
N TRP A 332 -9.14 31.70 31.90
CA TRP A 332 -10.10 30.60 31.89
C TRP A 332 -9.65 29.43 31.01
N LEU A 333 -9.13 29.67 29.81
CA LEU A 333 -8.63 28.64 28.90
C LEU A 333 -7.47 27.86 29.53
N GLU A 334 -6.56 28.57 30.19
CA GLU A 334 -5.33 28.02 30.78
C GLU A 334 -5.55 27.38 32.17
N ASP A 335 -6.69 27.59 32.84
CA ASP A 335 -6.97 26.93 34.11
C ASP A 335 -7.41 25.46 33.89
N PRO A 336 -6.63 24.45 34.34
CA PRO A 336 -6.98 23.04 34.21
C PRO A 336 -8.20 22.64 35.08
N LYS A 337 -8.58 23.42 36.09
CA LYS A 337 -9.77 23.18 36.92
C LYS A 337 -11.06 23.55 36.19
N MET A 338 -10.97 24.46 35.23
CA MET A 338 -12.10 24.87 34.41
C MET A 338 -12.33 23.82 33.34
N LYS A 339 -13.31 22.94 33.55
CA LYS A 339 -13.66 21.87 32.59
C LYS A 339 -14.33 22.43 31.34
N LYS A 340 -13.81 22.06 30.17
CA LYS A 340 -14.32 22.41 28.85
C LYS A 340 -14.79 21.18 28.07
N VAL A 341 -16.00 21.25 27.52
CA VAL A 341 -16.54 20.27 26.57
C VAL A 341 -16.32 20.80 25.15
N LEU A 342 -15.65 20.03 24.30
CA LEU A 342 -15.32 20.44 22.94
C LEU A 342 -15.88 19.46 21.91
N LEU A 343 -15.99 19.93 20.67
CA LEU A 343 -16.29 19.06 19.53
C LEU A 343 -15.08 18.23 19.12
N ASP A 344 -13.91 18.88 19.02
CA ASP A 344 -12.62 18.28 18.66
C ASP A 344 -11.52 19.03 19.43
N SER A 345 -11.10 18.48 20.58
CA SER A 345 -10.19 19.15 21.51
C SER A 345 -8.80 19.33 20.92
N LYS A 346 -8.34 18.39 20.09
CA LYS A 346 -7.03 18.44 19.44
C LYS A 346 -6.94 19.57 18.44
N SER A 347 -7.93 19.69 17.55
CA SER A 347 -7.97 20.80 16.59
C SER A 347 -8.00 22.17 17.28
N ALA A 348 -8.74 22.25 18.40
CA ALA A 348 -8.86 23.47 19.18
C ALA A 348 -7.52 23.84 19.85
N GLU A 349 -6.85 22.85 20.45
CA GLU A 349 -5.54 23.04 21.07
C GLU A 349 -4.49 23.50 20.06
N VAL A 350 -4.38 22.83 18.90
CA VAL A 350 -3.41 23.21 17.86
C VAL A 350 -3.69 24.62 17.34
N ALA A 351 -4.95 24.95 17.04
CA ALA A 351 -5.32 26.27 16.52
C ALA A 351 -5.07 27.40 17.55
N LEU A 352 -5.27 27.14 18.84
CA LEU A 352 -4.97 28.09 19.92
C LEU A 352 -3.47 28.26 20.15
N ASN A 353 -2.68 27.18 20.06
CA ASN A 353 -1.22 27.24 20.22
C ASN A 353 -0.57 28.16 19.19
N TRP A 354 -1.00 28.13 17.92
CA TRP A 354 -0.55 29.06 16.88
C TRP A 354 -0.88 30.54 17.17
N ARG A 355 -1.81 30.79 18.09
CA ARG A 355 -2.23 32.13 18.52
C ARG A 355 -1.69 32.50 19.90
N GLY A 356 -0.75 31.70 20.43
CA GLY A 356 -0.10 31.94 21.72
C GLY A 356 -1.02 31.71 22.93
N LEU A 357 -2.08 30.92 22.78
CA LEU A 357 -2.99 30.54 23.87
C LEU A 357 -2.87 29.05 24.13
N THR A 358 -2.83 28.66 25.41
CA THR A 358 -2.77 27.25 25.80
C THR A 358 -4.14 26.75 26.24
N LEU A 359 -4.60 25.63 25.68
CA LEU A 359 -5.84 24.99 26.10
C LEU A 359 -5.57 23.97 27.22
N HIS A 360 -6.09 24.23 28.41
CA HIS A 360 -6.12 23.27 29.51
C HIS A 360 -7.56 22.93 29.90
N GLY A 361 -7.75 21.83 30.64
CA GLY A 361 -9.06 21.45 31.14
C GLY A 361 -10.05 20.97 30.07
N ALA A 362 -9.58 20.54 28.89
CA ALA A 362 -10.40 19.81 27.92
C ALA A 362 -10.87 18.50 28.56
N ALA A 363 -12.11 18.51 29.06
CA ALA A 363 -12.65 17.47 29.92
C ALA A 363 -13.47 16.45 29.14
N PHE A 364 -13.98 16.80 27.96
CA PHE A 364 -14.74 15.90 27.11
C PHE A 364 -14.62 16.30 25.65
N ASP A 365 -14.50 15.31 24.77
CA ASP A 365 -14.46 15.47 23.32
C ASP A 365 -15.61 14.65 22.70
N VAL A 366 -16.57 15.36 22.10
CA VAL A 366 -17.77 14.76 21.53
C VAL A 366 -17.45 13.87 20.31
N ARG A 367 -16.49 14.26 19.47
CA ARG A 367 -16.12 13.50 18.27
C ARG A 367 -15.42 12.19 18.64
N LEU A 368 -14.50 12.20 19.61
CA LEU A 368 -13.86 11.00 20.11
C LEU A 368 -14.87 10.06 20.79
N ALA A 369 -15.79 10.61 21.60
CA ALA A 369 -16.83 9.82 22.24
C ALA A 369 -17.75 9.13 21.22
N ALA A 370 -18.26 9.88 20.23
CA ALA A 370 -19.09 9.33 19.16
C ALA A 370 -18.35 8.23 18.37
N TYR A 371 -17.09 8.47 18.02
CA TYR A 371 -16.24 7.49 17.33
C TYR A 371 -16.03 6.20 18.11
N LEU A 372 -15.87 6.26 19.44
CA LEU A 372 -15.72 5.06 20.26
C LEU A 372 -17.02 4.25 20.33
N ILE A 373 -18.15 4.93 20.46
CA ILE A 373 -19.49 4.31 20.50
C ILE A 373 -19.75 3.58 19.19
N ASP A 374 -19.56 4.27 18.06
CA ASP A 374 -19.71 3.72 16.72
C ASP A 374 -18.70 4.36 15.76
N PRO A 375 -17.65 3.64 15.34
CA PRO A 375 -16.69 4.15 14.38
C PRO A 375 -17.27 4.53 13.02
N SER A 376 -18.52 4.16 12.69
CA SER A 376 -19.20 4.63 11.48
C SER A 376 -19.67 6.09 11.58
N GLU A 377 -19.73 6.66 12.79
CA GLU A 377 -19.99 8.08 13.06
C GLU A 377 -18.74 8.95 12.88
N ALA A 378 -17.60 8.34 12.53
CA ALA A 378 -16.35 9.06 12.24
C ALA A 378 -16.54 10.15 11.19
N GLY A 379 -16.14 11.38 11.53
CA GLY A 379 -16.19 12.53 10.62
C GLY A 379 -17.58 13.11 10.36
N GLN A 380 -18.62 12.68 11.09
CA GLN A 380 -19.94 13.29 10.98
C GLN A 380 -19.98 14.70 11.58
N ASP A 381 -20.86 15.54 11.02
CA ASP A 381 -21.17 16.87 11.54
C ASP A 381 -21.86 16.80 12.91
N LEU A 382 -21.61 17.79 13.77
CA LEU A 382 -22.20 17.86 15.11
C LEU A 382 -23.73 17.78 15.09
N ALA A 383 -24.40 18.41 14.11
CA ALA A 383 -25.85 18.37 13.99
C ALA A 383 -26.37 16.95 13.77
N LEU A 384 -25.66 16.12 12.98
CA LEU A 384 -26.04 14.72 12.77
C LEU A 384 -25.87 13.89 14.05
N LEU A 385 -24.77 14.12 14.77
CA LEU A 385 -24.51 13.48 16.07
C LEU A 385 -25.55 13.86 17.13
N ALA A 386 -25.99 15.12 17.11
CA ALA A 386 -27.03 15.69 17.97
C ALA A 386 -28.40 15.10 17.64
N ASN A 387 -28.79 15.11 16.35
CA ASN A 387 -30.07 14.62 15.86
C ASN A 387 -30.27 13.13 16.20
N LYS A 388 -29.26 12.29 15.98
CA LYS A 388 -29.30 10.86 16.32
C LYS A 388 -29.63 10.60 17.80
N ARG A 389 -29.32 11.57 18.67
CA ARG A 389 -29.54 11.51 20.12
C ARG A 389 -30.72 12.39 20.57
N GLY A 390 -31.60 12.79 19.65
CA GLY A 390 -32.82 13.54 19.92
C GLY A 390 -32.59 15.03 20.26
N ILE A 391 -31.55 15.65 19.70
CA ILE A 391 -31.23 17.08 19.86
C ILE A 391 -31.30 17.72 18.47
N SER A 392 -32.42 18.40 18.16
CA SER A 392 -32.78 18.85 16.81
C SER A 392 -32.68 20.37 16.57
N ASN A 393 -31.96 21.07 17.44
CA ASN A 393 -31.86 22.53 17.43
C ASN A 393 -30.59 23.08 16.74
N VAL A 394 -29.82 22.23 16.03
CA VAL A 394 -28.58 22.60 15.35
C VAL A 394 -28.67 22.22 13.87
N GLU A 395 -28.30 23.13 12.98
CA GLU A 395 -28.16 22.88 11.55
C GLU A 395 -26.73 22.38 11.23
N THR A 396 -26.55 21.65 10.12
CA THR A 396 -25.22 21.19 9.71
C THR A 396 -24.34 22.34 9.22
N ASP A 397 -23.01 22.25 9.39
CA ASP A 397 -22.08 23.27 8.88
C ASP A 397 -22.15 23.41 7.36
N GLU A 398 -22.37 22.34 6.60
CA GLU A 398 -22.55 22.42 5.14
C GLU A 398 -23.82 23.20 4.75
N ALA A 399 -24.93 23.00 5.46
CA ALA A 399 -26.16 23.76 5.20
C ALA A 399 -25.99 25.25 5.52
N PHE A 400 -25.27 25.57 6.59
CA PHE A 400 -25.08 26.96 7.04
C PHE A 400 -24.02 27.71 6.22
N TYR A 401 -22.83 27.11 6.04
CA TYR A 401 -21.70 27.75 5.35
C TYR A 401 -21.67 27.48 3.84
N GLY A 402 -22.30 26.40 3.36
CA GLY A 402 -22.11 25.86 2.02
C GLY A 402 -20.88 24.94 1.91
N LYS A 403 -20.63 24.39 0.72
CA LYS A 403 -19.50 23.47 0.44
C LYS A 403 -18.55 23.99 -0.65
N GLY A 404 -17.27 23.61 -0.53
CA GLY A 404 -16.23 23.89 -1.52
C GLY A 404 -16.13 25.38 -1.86
N ALA A 405 -16.08 25.72 -3.16
CA ALA A 405 -15.96 27.11 -3.60
C ALA A 405 -17.15 28.03 -3.22
N LYS A 406 -18.27 27.47 -2.72
CA LYS A 406 -19.42 28.25 -2.24
C LYS A 406 -19.42 28.46 -0.72
N GLN A 407 -18.43 27.92 0.00
CA GLN A 407 -18.32 28.05 1.44
C GLN A 407 -18.07 29.51 1.84
N LYS A 408 -18.93 30.09 2.68
CA LYS A 408 -18.79 31.45 3.21
C LYS A 408 -19.55 31.64 4.51
N ILE A 409 -19.15 32.63 5.29
CA ILE A 409 -19.91 33.07 6.47
C ILE A 409 -21.11 33.91 6.00
N PRO A 410 -22.35 33.56 6.34
CA PRO A 410 -23.53 34.37 6.02
C PRO A 410 -23.49 35.74 6.73
N GLU A 411 -24.03 36.78 6.09
CA GLU A 411 -24.09 38.14 6.66
C GLU A 411 -25.06 38.23 7.86
N GLY A 412 -24.75 39.10 8.83
CA GLY A 412 -25.59 39.37 10.01
C GLY A 412 -25.29 38.47 11.22
N ASN A 413 -26.24 38.38 12.16
CA ASN A 413 -26.05 37.66 13.43
C ASN A 413 -26.22 36.12 13.32
N GLY A 414 -26.34 35.58 12.11
CA GLY A 414 -26.56 34.15 11.89
C GLY A 414 -25.44 33.28 12.47
N GLN A 415 -24.17 33.72 12.34
CA GLN A 415 -23.03 32.96 12.84
C GLN A 415 -23.03 32.85 14.36
N ALA A 416 -23.32 33.95 15.07
CA ALA A 416 -23.41 33.94 16.53
C ALA A 416 -24.45 32.92 17.02
N GLN A 417 -25.62 32.91 16.37
CA GLN A 417 -26.71 31.97 16.66
C GLN A 417 -26.33 30.52 16.36
N HIS A 418 -25.74 30.26 15.19
CA HIS A 418 -25.27 28.93 14.80
C HIS A 418 -24.25 28.37 15.80
N LEU A 419 -23.20 29.14 16.11
CA LEU A 419 -22.15 28.69 17.03
C LEU A 419 -22.65 28.54 18.47
N GLY A 420 -23.54 29.43 18.92
CA GLY A 420 -24.16 29.32 20.24
C GLY A 420 -25.02 28.07 20.38
N LYS A 421 -25.81 27.72 19.34
CA LYS A 421 -26.59 26.47 19.29
C LYS A 421 -25.68 25.24 19.32
N LYS A 422 -24.58 25.25 18.55
CA LYS A 422 -23.55 24.19 18.60
C LYS A 422 -22.97 24.03 20.00
N ALA A 423 -22.56 25.12 20.65
CA ALA A 423 -21.99 25.09 21.99
C ALA A 423 -22.99 24.52 23.01
N ALA A 424 -24.26 24.93 22.95
CA ALA A 424 -25.30 24.39 23.81
C ALA A 424 -25.59 22.90 23.56
N ALA A 425 -25.53 22.46 22.30
CA ALA A 425 -25.72 21.05 21.95
C ALA A 425 -24.58 20.16 22.48
N LEU A 426 -23.33 20.64 22.52
CA LEU A 426 -22.22 19.90 23.14
C LEU A 426 -22.50 19.55 24.61
N LEU A 427 -23.02 20.51 25.40
CA LEU A 427 -23.37 20.26 26.81
C LEU A 427 -24.52 19.25 26.97
N GLN A 428 -25.47 19.25 26.03
CA GLN A 428 -26.59 18.30 26.06
C GLN A 428 -26.16 16.89 25.62
N LEU A 429 -25.16 16.81 24.73
CA LEU A 429 -24.60 15.56 24.23
C LEU A 429 -23.72 14.84 25.24
N GLU A 430 -22.89 15.58 25.98
CA GLU A 430 -21.94 15.02 26.96
C GLU A 430 -22.56 13.94 27.87
N PRO A 431 -23.65 14.18 28.63
CA PRO A 431 -24.21 13.18 29.53
C PRO A 431 -24.79 11.96 28.78
N LYS A 432 -25.34 12.14 27.58
CA LYS A 432 -25.89 11.05 26.76
C LYS A 432 -24.77 10.13 26.25
N LEU A 433 -23.71 10.74 25.70
CA LEU A 433 -22.54 10.01 25.21
C LEU A 433 -21.79 9.30 26.34
N ILE A 434 -21.65 9.91 27.51
CA ILE A 434 -21.06 9.25 28.69
C ILE A 434 -21.86 8.00 29.08
N GLN A 435 -23.19 8.09 29.07
CA GLN A 435 -24.05 6.96 29.38
C GLN A 435 -23.86 5.80 28.38
N GLU A 436 -23.85 6.09 27.08
CA GLU A 436 -23.57 5.10 26.03
C GLU A 436 -22.17 4.47 26.18
N LEU A 437 -21.15 5.27 26.52
CA LEU A 437 -19.80 4.78 26.78
C LEU A 437 -19.73 3.87 28.02
N ILE A 438 -20.50 4.17 29.07
CA ILE A 438 -20.59 3.31 30.27
C ILE A 438 -21.22 1.97 29.91
N GLU A 439 -22.35 2.00 29.18
CA GLU A 439 -23.05 0.79 28.71
C GLU A 439 -22.14 -0.08 27.83
N ASN A 440 -21.28 0.55 27.04
CA ASN A 440 -20.32 -0.14 26.18
C ASN A 440 -19.01 -0.54 26.85
N LYS A 441 -18.77 -0.17 28.13
CA LYS A 441 -17.49 -0.33 28.85
C LYS A 441 -16.31 0.38 28.18
N GLN A 442 -16.58 1.54 27.59
CA GLN A 442 -15.63 2.38 26.84
C GLN A 442 -15.31 3.70 27.53
N ARG A 443 -15.87 3.95 28.72
CA ARG A 443 -15.61 5.18 29.48
C ARG A 443 -14.10 5.35 29.76
N GLU A 444 -13.44 4.33 30.28
CA GLU A 444 -11.98 4.36 30.54
C GLU A 444 -11.20 4.54 29.25
N LEU A 445 -11.61 3.89 28.15
CA LEU A 445 -10.99 4.07 26.84
C LEU A 445 -11.03 5.55 26.37
N LEU A 446 -12.10 6.29 26.65
CA LEU A 446 -12.14 7.73 26.35
C LEU A 446 -11.19 8.52 27.27
N PHE A 447 -11.36 8.38 28.58
CA PHE A 447 -10.72 9.28 29.55
C PHE A 447 -9.26 8.97 29.85
N GLU A 448 -8.84 7.71 29.71
CA GLU A 448 -7.50 7.25 30.06
C GLU A 448 -6.62 7.02 28.81
N LEU A 449 -7.23 6.83 27.64
CA LEU A 449 -6.51 6.64 26.38
C LEU A 449 -6.75 7.76 25.36
N GLU A 450 -7.97 7.90 24.82
CA GLU A 450 -8.17 8.77 23.65
C GLU A 450 -8.04 10.27 23.96
N LEU A 451 -8.62 10.75 25.06
CA LEU A 451 -8.56 12.17 25.41
C LEU A 451 -7.15 12.61 25.83
N PRO A 452 -6.38 11.86 26.66
CA PRO A 452 -4.98 12.19 26.91
C PRO A 452 -4.11 12.11 25.65
N LEU A 453 -4.36 11.13 24.77
CA LEU A 453 -3.65 11.02 23.50
C LEU A 453 -3.92 12.24 22.59
N ALA A 454 -5.14 12.78 22.59
CA ALA A 454 -5.47 13.96 21.80
C ALA A 454 -4.54 15.14 22.10
N HIS A 455 -4.18 15.32 23.37
CA HIS A 455 -3.22 16.32 23.83
C HIS A 455 -1.78 16.02 23.38
N VAL A 456 -1.33 14.76 23.50
CA VAL A 456 -0.01 14.32 23.00
C VAL A 456 0.11 14.57 21.49
N LEU A 457 -0.94 14.23 20.73
CA LEU A 457 -0.99 14.48 19.30
C LEU A 457 -0.99 15.98 19.00
N ALA A 458 -1.75 16.80 19.72
CA ALA A 458 -1.73 18.26 19.53
C ALA A 458 -0.30 18.84 19.67
N LYS A 459 0.47 18.40 20.68
CA LYS A 459 1.88 18.77 20.86
C LYS A 459 2.75 18.32 19.69
N MET A 460 2.61 17.07 19.23
CA MET A 460 3.39 16.52 18.12
C MET A 460 3.11 17.29 16.82
N GLU A 461 1.83 17.51 16.50
CA GLU A 461 1.39 18.23 15.31
C GLU A 461 1.90 19.68 15.33
N TYR A 462 1.69 20.39 16.44
CA TYR A 462 2.15 21.77 16.60
C TYR A 462 3.68 21.88 16.52
N THR A 463 4.41 20.93 17.12
CA THR A 463 5.88 20.87 17.02
C THR A 463 6.32 20.69 15.58
N GLY A 464 5.73 19.73 14.85
CA GLY A 464 6.11 19.38 13.48
C GLY A 464 7.53 18.83 13.35
N ILE A 465 7.89 18.36 12.16
CA ILE A 465 9.22 17.81 11.86
C ILE A 465 9.99 18.70 10.89
N LYS A 466 11.22 19.07 11.25
CA LYS A 466 12.07 19.91 10.39
C LYS A 466 12.43 19.15 9.12
N THR A 467 12.25 19.81 7.98
CA THR A 467 12.40 19.18 6.67
C THR A 467 13.25 20.05 5.75
N SER A 468 14.37 19.52 5.24
CA SER A 468 15.27 20.26 4.35
C SER A 468 14.68 20.38 2.95
N SER A 469 14.34 21.62 2.57
CA SER A 469 13.88 21.95 1.22
C SER A 469 14.97 21.71 0.17
N GLU A 470 16.23 21.95 0.53
CA GLU A 470 17.39 21.81 -0.35
C GLU A 470 17.61 20.34 -0.70
N THR A 471 17.52 19.46 0.30
CA THR A 471 17.65 18.01 0.12
C THR A 471 16.56 17.49 -0.81
N LEU A 472 15.30 17.91 -0.60
CA LEU A 472 14.18 17.50 -1.46
C LEU A 472 14.34 18.02 -2.90
N LYS A 473 14.75 19.28 -3.09
CA LYS A 473 15.01 19.85 -4.43
C LYS A 473 16.10 19.09 -5.18
N ALA A 474 17.24 18.84 -4.52
CA ALA A 474 18.33 18.08 -5.11
C ALA A 474 17.90 16.65 -5.49
N MET A 475 17.07 16.00 -4.66
CA MET A 475 16.47 14.71 -4.99
C MET A 475 15.50 14.79 -6.17
N GLY A 476 14.70 15.86 -6.26
CA GLY A 476 13.81 16.11 -7.39
C GLY A 476 14.57 16.19 -8.71
N GLU A 477 15.68 16.94 -8.74
CA GLU A 477 16.55 17.06 -9.92
C GLU A 477 17.24 15.75 -10.31
N GLU A 478 17.60 14.89 -9.35
CA GLU A 478 18.12 13.54 -9.61
C GLU A 478 17.03 12.64 -10.23
N LEU A 479 15.82 12.71 -9.68
CA LEU A 479 14.67 11.94 -10.18
C LEU A 479 14.26 12.38 -11.58
N ASP A 480 14.27 13.69 -11.88
CA ASP A 480 13.93 14.22 -13.20
C ASP A 480 14.87 13.71 -14.29
N ARG A 481 16.18 13.82 -14.06
CA ARG A 481 17.19 13.26 -14.98
C ARG A 481 16.99 11.76 -15.20
N THR A 482 16.60 11.02 -14.17
CA THR A 482 16.37 9.57 -14.27
C THR A 482 15.09 9.24 -15.02
N LEU A 483 14.01 10.00 -14.76
CA LEU A 483 12.72 9.84 -15.42
C LEU A 483 12.83 10.15 -16.91
N GLU A 484 13.53 11.21 -17.30
CA GLU A 484 13.78 11.57 -18.71
C GLU A 484 14.50 10.43 -19.48
N ILE A 485 15.50 9.80 -18.86
CA ILE A 485 16.20 8.65 -19.46
C ILE A 485 15.25 7.47 -19.66
N ILE A 486 14.47 7.12 -18.64
CA ILE A 486 13.53 5.99 -18.71
C ILE A 486 12.40 6.28 -19.71
N GLU A 487 11.92 7.51 -19.75
CA GLU A 487 10.91 7.97 -20.69
C GLU A 487 11.38 7.84 -22.14
N HIS A 488 12.60 8.29 -22.43
CA HIS A 488 13.21 8.11 -23.74
C HIS A 488 13.37 6.63 -24.11
N ASP A 489 13.78 5.78 -23.16
CA ASP A 489 13.85 4.32 -23.37
C ASP A 489 12.47 3.74 -23.70
N ILE A 490 11.42 4.15 -22.98
CA ILE A 490 10.04 3.71 -23.22
C ILE A 490 9.58 4.14 -24.62
N TYR A 491 9.84 5.38 -25.03
CA TYR A 491 9.48 5.87 -26.37
C TYR A 491 10.23 5.15 -27.47
N SER A 492 11.51 4.86 -27.27
CA SER A 492 12.32 4.08 -28.21
C SER A 492 11.75 2.66 -28.38
N MET A 493 11.40 1.99 -27.28
CA MET A 493 10.79 0.64 -27.31
C MET A 493 9.39 0.64 -27.91
N ALA A 494 8.58 1.68 -27.63
CA ALA A 494 7.23 1.81 -28.17
C ALA A 494 7.23 2.27 -29.64
N GLY A 495 8.30 2.90 -30.12
CA GLY A 495 8.42 3.50 -31.45
C GLY A 495 7.50 4.70 -31.71
N VAL A 496 6.90 5.28 -30.66
CA VAL A 496 6.09 6.50 -30.68
C VAL A 496 6.20 7.19 -29.33
N THR A 497 6.00 8.50 -29.31
CA THR A 497 5.79 9.25 -28.07
C THR A 497 4.32 9.20 -27.68
N PHE A 498 4.05 9.12 -26.37
CA PHE A 498 2.70 9.07 -25.82
C PHE A 498 2.77 9.40 -24.32
N ASN A 499 1.64 9.72 -23.70
CA ASN A 499 1.62 9.97 -22.26
C ASN A 499 1.64 8.64 -21.48
N ILE A 500 2.80 8.30 -20.89
CA ILE A 500 3.04 7.07 -20.12
C ILE A 500 2.11 6.98 -18.89
N ASN A 501 1.74 8.13 -18.31
CA ASN A 501 0.85 8.20 -17.16
C ASN A 501 -0.63 8.04 -17.55
N SER A 502 -0.99 8.13 -18.84
CA SER A 502 -2.36 7.91 -19.33
C SER A 502 -2.64 6.41 -19.49
N PRO A 503 -3.51 5.79 -18.67
CA PRO A 503 -3.77 4.36 -18.76
C PRO A 503 -4.35 3.94 -20.12
N LYS A 504 -5.10 4.85 -20.77
CA LYS A 504 -5.68 4.63 -22.10
C LYS A 504 -4.58 4.54 -23.16
N GLN A 505 -3.74 5.57 -23.27
CA GLN A 505 -2.65 5.57 -24.27
C GLN A 505 -1.65 4.44 -24.01
N LEU A 506 -1.29 4.22 -22.74
CA LEU A 506 -0.41 3.11 -22.39
C LEU A 506 -1.04 1.75 -22.72
N GLY A 507 -2.35 1.59 -22.51
CA GLY A 507 -3.08 0.37 -22.88
C GLY A 507 -3.06 0.11 -24.39
N GLU A 508 -3.29 1.14 -25.20
CA GLU A 508 -3.20 1.07 -26.67
C GLU A 508 -1.79 0.63 -27.11
N ILE A 509 -0.73 1.20 -26.51
CA ILE A 509 0.65 0.80 -26.81
C ILE A 509 0.93 -0.65 -26.41
N LEU A 510 0.58 -1.05 -25.19
CA LEU A 510 0.93 -2.38 -24.68
C LEU A 510 0.14 -3.50 -25.38
N PHE A 511 -1.17 -3.33 -25.55
CA PHE A 511 -2.05 -4.42 -25.94
C PHE A 511 -2.45 -4.40 -27.42
N GLU A 512 -2.38 -3.25 -28.09
CA GLU A 512 -2.72 -3.13 -29.52
C GLU A 512 -1.45 -3.04 -30.37
N LYS A 513 -0.54 -2.11 -30.06
CA LYS A 513 0.69 -1.92 -30.84
C LYS A 513 1.73 -3.01 -30.59
N LEU A 514 2.04 -3.30 -29.33
CA LEU A 514 3.00 -4.32 -28.93
C LEU A 514 2.37 -5.72 -28.80
N GLN A 515 1.05 -5.81 -28.96
CA GLN A 515 0.27 -7.07 -28.92
C GLN A 515 0.54 -7.96 -27.69
N LEU A 516 0.81 -7.35 -26.54
CA LEU A 516 0.93 -8.10 -25.29
C LEU A 516 -0.43 -8.68 -24.89
N PRO A 517 -0.47 -9.83 -24.19
CA PRO A 517 -1.73 -10.46 -23.81
C PRO A 517 -2.45 -9.62 -22.73
N PRO A 518 -3.71 -9.19 -22.95
CA PRO A 518 -4.45 -8.44 -21.95
C PRO A 518 -4.90 -9.36 -20.80
N ILE A 519 -4.37 -9.13 -19.59
CA ILE A 519 -4.68 -9.96 -18.41
C ILE A 519 -6.02 -9.55 -17.78
N LYS A 520 -6.33 -8.26 -17.77
CA LYS A 520 -7.53 -7.71 -17.12
C LYS A 520 -8.02 -6.49 -17.89
N LYS A 521 -9.34 -6.40 -18.09
CA LYS A 521 -10.02 -5.21 -18.61
C LYS A 521 -10.83 -4.54 -17.50
N THR A 522 -10.85 -3.22 -17.49
CA THR A 522 -11.72 -2.40 -16.64
C THR A 522 -12.91 -1.90 -17.47
N LYS A 523 -13.88 -1.25 -16.82
CA LYS A 523 -15.01 -0.60 -17.52
C LYS A 523 -14.56 0.44 -18.55
N THR A 524 -13.34 0.98 -18.41
CA THR A 524 -12.80 2.08 -19.23
C THR A 524 -11.72 1.66 -20.23
N GLY A 525 -11.31 0.38 -20.27
CA GLY A 525 -10.30 -0.11 -21.21
C GLY A 525 -9.42 -1.23 -20.65
N TYR A 526 -8.19 -1.35 -21.14
CA TYR A 526 -7.22 -2.29 -20.60
C TYR A 526 -6.70 -1.84 -19.23
N SER A 527 -6.58 -2.77 -18.28
CA SER A 527 -5.92 -2.46 -17.01
C SER A 527 -4.41 -2.40 -17.22
N THR A 528 -3.80 -1.30 -16.80
CA THR A 528 -2.34 -1.16 -16.72
C THR A 528 -1.89 -1.10 -15.27
N ALA A 529 -2.66 -1.62 -14.31
CA ALA A 529 -2.29 -1.59 -12.89
C ALA A 529 -0.98 -2.37 -12.62
N ALA A 530 -0.29 -2.04 -11.51
CA ALA A 530 1.02 -2.63 -11.21
C ALA A 530 0.97 -4.17 -11.11
N ASP A 531 -0.07 -4.74 -10.51
CA ASP A 531 -0.30 -6.19 -10.41
C ASP A 531 -0.51 -6.86 -11.79
N VAL A 532 -1.11 -6.13 -12.73
CA VAL A 532 -1.27 -6.58 -14.12
C VAL A 532 0.05 -6.52 -14.87
N LEU A 533 0.80 -5.42 -14.72
CA LEU A 533 2.11 -5.25 -15.34
C LEU A 533 3.12 -6.26 -14.80
N GLU A 534 3.10 -6.58 -13.50
CA GLU A 534 3.99 -7.59 -12.93
C GLU A 534 3.79 -8.98 -13.54
N LYS A 535 2.55 -9.37 -13.83
CA LYS A 535 2.25 -10.64 -14.53
C LYS A 535 2.69 -10.65 -15.99
N LEU A 536 3.00 -9.47 -16.56
CA LEU A 536 3.55 -9.31 -17.91
C LEU A 536 5.08 -9.21 -17.91
N ARG A 537 5.75 -9.23 -16.75
CA ARG A 537 7.22 -9.25 -16.69
C ARG A 537 7.79 -10.43 -17.48
N GLY A 538 8.91 -10.19 -18.14
CA GLY A 538 9.55 -11.15 -19.04
C GLY A 538 8.89 -11.30 -20.42
N ARG A 539 7.72 -10.67 -20.67
CA ARG A 539 7.12 -10.63 -22.02
C ARG A 539 7.73 -9.55 -22.91
N HIS A 540 8.08 -8.39 -22.34
CA HIS A 540 8.74 -7.30 -23.04
C HIS A 540 9.48 -6.40 -22.04
N GLU A 541 10.67 -5.93 -22.40
CA GLU A 541 11.51 -5.05 -21.55
C GLU A 541 10.84 -3.72 -21.18
N ILE A 542 9.87 -3.23 -21.97
CA ILE A 542 9.14 -1.99 -21.73
C ILE A 542 8.35 -2.04 -20.42
N ILE A 543 7.92 -3.25 -20.01
CA ILE A 543 7.12 -3.45 -18.79
C ILE A 543 7.91 -3.06 -17.54
N ASP A 544 9.18 -3.48 -17.46
CA ASP A 544 10.04 -3.14 -16.31
C ASP A 544 10.32 -1.63 -16.28
N LYS A 545 10.59 -1.03 -17.44
CA LYS A 545 10.78 0.43 -17.57
C LYS A 545 9.54 1.22 -17.14
N ILE A 546 8.34 0.78 -17.51
CA ILE A 546 7.09 1.43 -17.09
C ILE A 546 6.87 1.32 -15.57
N LEU A 547 7.16 0.15 -14.99
CA LEU A 547 7.07 -0.04 -13.54
C LEU A 547 8.04 0.89 -12.81
N ASP A 548 9.28 0.97 -13.26
CA ASP A 548 10.29 1.90 -12.72
C ASP A 548 9.86 3.36 -12.88
N TYR A 549 9.40 3.75 -14.08
CA TYR A 549 8.93 5.11 -14.36
C TYR A 549 7.81 5.54 -13.42
N ARG A 550 6.79 4.69 -13.22
CA ARG A 550 5.67 5.01 -12.32
C ARG A 550 6.09 5.04 -10.87
N GLN A 551 7.01 4.16 -10.46
CA GLN A 551 7.53 4.15 -9.10
C GLN A 551 8.29 5.45 -8.81
N LEU A 552 9.22 5.86 -9.68
CA LEU A 552 9.98 7.10 -9.52
C LEU A 552 9.10 8.33 -9.69
N GLY A 553 8.15 8.32 -10.62
CA GLY A 553 7.19 9.40 -10.83
C GLY A 553 6.31 9.62 -9.60
N LYS A 554 5.89 8.54 -8.92
CA LYS A 554 5.19 8.62 -7.63
C LYS A 554 6.11 9.17 -6.53
N LEU A 555 7.38 8.75 -6.47
CA LEU A 555 8.36 9.30 -5.53
C LEU A 555 8.50 10.82 -5.68
N LYS A 556 8.63 11.30 -6.92
CA LYS A 556 8.73 12.72 -7.23
C LYS A 556 7.45 13.48 -6.87
N SER A 557 6.32 13.11 -7.48
CA SER A 557 5.06 13.85 -7.36
C SER A 557 4.49 13.84 -5.94
N THR A 558 4.42 12.65 -5.32
CA THR A 558 3.76 12.49 -4.02
C THR A 558 4.65 12.96 -2.87
N TYR A 559 5.94 12.64 -2.90
CA TYR A 559 6.82 12.86 -1.76
C TYR A 559 7.74 14.06 -1.92
N VAL A 560 8.39 14.25 -3.06
CA VAL A 560 9.27 15.43 -3.24
C VAL A 560 8.44 16.70 -3.40
N GLU A 561 7.63 16.78 -4.47
CA GLU A 561 6.82 17.96 -4.76
C GLU A 561 5.71 18.15 -3.72
N GLY A 562 5.10 17.05 -3.26
CA GLY A 562 4.09 17.07 -2.21
C GLY A 562 4.61 17.65 -0.89
N LEU A 563 5.78 17.18 -0.40
CA LEU A 563 6.37 17.73 0.84
C LEU A 563 6.83 19.18 0.66
N LEU A 564 7.47 19.52 -0.46
CA LEU A 564 7.91 20.90 -0.72
C LEU A 564 6.78 21.92 -0.66
N LYS A 565 5.55 21.54 -1.04
CA LYS A 565 4.36 22.41 -0.99
C LYS A 565 3.84 22.67 0.42
N VAL A 566 4.11 21.78 1.38
CA VAL A 566 3.54 21.81 2.73
C VAL A 566 4.58 22.10 3.82
N ILE A 567 5.84 22.35 3.45
CA ILE A 567 6.83 22.90 4.40
C ILE A 567 6.38 24.31 4.76
N ASN A 568 6.15 24.55 6.05
CA ASN A 568 5.88 25.88 6.56
C ASN A 568 7.12 26.76 6.34
N PRO A 569 6.99 27.90 5.62
CA PRO A 569 8.14 28.75 5.27
C PRO A 569 8.75 29.48 6.46
N GLU A 570 8.00 29.69 7.54
CA GLU A 570 8.47 30.37 8.76
C GLU A 570 9.24 29.42 9.67
N THR A 571 8.73 28.19 9.85
CA THR A 571 9.32 27.23 10.78
C THR A 571 10.32 26.28 10.11
N GLY A 572 10.24 26.12 8.77
CA GLY A 572 10.98 25.08 8.04
C GLY A 572 10.54 23.66 8.39
N ARG A 573 9.33 23.50 8.96
CA ARG A 573 8.79 22.21 9.42
C ARG A 573 7.56 21.80 8.63
N VAL A 574 7.32 20.50 8.60
CA VAL A 574 6.08 19.91 8.12
C VAL A 574 5.20 19.57 9.32
N HIS A 575 3.95 20.02 9.28
CA HIS A 575 2.96 19.82 10.33
C HIS A 575 1.84 18.93 9.81
N THR A 576 1.92 17.63 10.10
CA THR A 576 0.86 16.68 9.71
C THR A 576 -0.31 16.77 10.68
N VAL A 577 -1.49 16.38 10.22
CA VAL A 577 -2.67 16.16 11.05
C VAL A 577 -2.86 14.66 11.29
N TYR A 578 -2.86 14.23 12.55
CA TYR A 578 -3.22 12.87 12.96
C TYR A 578 -4.73 12.76 13.19
N ASN A 579 -5.44 12.07 12.31
CA ASN A 579 -6.86 11.77 12.52
C ASN A 579 -7.01 10.57 13.47
N GLN A 580 -7.49 10.85 14.67
CA GLN A 580 -7.71 9.87 15.74
C GLN A 580 -9.06 9.14 15.59
N ALA A 581 -10.06 9.80 15.02
CA ALA A 581 -11.43 9.33 14.82
C ALA A 581 -11.77 9.09 13.33
N LEU A 582 -10.95 8.30 12.63
CA LEU A 582 -11.19 7.96 11.20
C LEU A 582 -11.15 6.46 10.94
N THR A 583 -10.10 5.76 11.38
CA THR A 583 -9.92 4.36 11.01
C THR A 583 -10.87 3.46 11.81
N GLN A 584 -11.40 2.41 11.18
CA GLN A 584 -12.30 1.46 11.86
C GLN A 584 -11.58 0.54 12.86
N THR A 585 -10.24 0.54 12.87
CA THR A 585 -9.43 -0.32 13.74
C THR A 585 -8.82 0.42 14.92
N GLY A 586 -9.04 1.73 15.08
CA GLY A 586 -8.40 2.50 16.15
C GLY A 586 -6.98 3.00 15.86
N ARG A 587 -6.42 2.72 14.67
CA ARG A 587 -5.12 3.26 14.27
C ARG A 587 -5.23 4.76 13.99
N LEU A 588 -4.16 5.49 14.27
CA LEU A 588 -4.00 6.86 13.78
C LEU A 588 -3.81 6.83 12.26
N SER A 589 -4.30 7.87 11.60
CA SER A 589 -3.96 8.16 10.19
C SER A 589 -3.38 9.56 10.09
N SER A 590 -2.51 9.80 9.11
CA SER A 590 -1.84 11.09 8.91
C SER A 590 -2.25 11.71 7.58
N THR A 591 -2.57 13.00 7.60
CA THR A 591 -2.95 13.82 6.43
C THR A 591 -2.18 15.14 6.42
N ASP A 592 -2.12 15.78 5.23
CA ASP A 592 -1.52 17.09 4.98
C ASP A 592 -0.15 17.38 5.62
N PRO A 593 0.89 16.57 5.33
CA PRO A 593 0.92 15.43 4.42
C PRO A 593 0.83 14.09 5.16
N ASN A 594 0.55 13.00 4.42
CA ASN A 594 0.61 11.66 5.00
C ASN A 594 2.05 11.19 5.23
N LEU A 595 2.52 11.30 6.48
CA LEU A 595 3.85 10.89 6.91
C LEU A 595 3.96 9.42 7.32
N GLN A 596 2.84 8.70 7.41
CA GLN A 596 2.86 7.25 7.70
C GLN A 596 3.27 6.43 6.47
N ASN A 597 3.05 6.94 5.27
CA ASN A 597 3.33 6.24 4.01
C ASN A 597 4.70 6.59 3.40
N ILE A 598 5.63 7.18 4.17
CA ILE A 598 6.98 7.50 3.66
C ILE A 598 7.73 6.19 3.35
N PRO A 599 8.17 5.97 2.09
CA PRO A 599 8.71 4.68 1.66
C PRO A 599 9.94 4.24 2.46
N ILE A 600 10.04 2.94 2.73
CA ILE A 600 11.17 2.33 3.45
C ILE A 600 11.84 1.16 2.71
N ARG A 601 11.08 0.41 1.89
CA ARG A 601 11.54 -0.86 1.28
C ARG A 601 12.51 -0.68 0.12
N LEU A 602 12.31 0.37 -0.68
CA LEU A 602 13.09 0.67 -1.86
C LEU A 602 14.09 1.76 -1.52
N GLU A 603 15.35 1.58 -1.87
CA GLU A 603 16.43 2.49 -1.45
C GLU A 603 16.19 3.92 -1.94
N GLU A 604 15.75 4.09 -3.18
CA GLU A 604 15.38 5.39 -3.78
C GLU A 604 14.28 6.09 -3.00
N GLY A 605 13.25 5.35 -2.57
CA GLY A 605 12.17 5.89 -1.74
C GLY A 605 12.61 6.17 -0.31
N ARG A 606 13.45 5.30 0.25
CA ARG A 606 14.01 5.44 1.60
C ARG A 606 14.82 6.72 1.74
N LYS A 607 15.56 7.13 0.70
CA LYS A 607 16.34 8.39 0.68
C LYS A 607 15.50 9.63 1.02
N ILE A 608 14.19 9.64 0.79
CA ILE A 608 13.30 10.76 1.18
C ILE A 608 13.40 11.03 2.68
N ARG A 609 13.61 9.98 3.49
CA ARG A 609 13.79 10.10 4.95
C ARG A 609 15.03 10.93 5.34
N LYS A 610 15.99 11.19 4.43
CA LYS A 610 17.14 12.06 4.69
C LYS A 610 16.76 13.53 4.79
N ALA A 611 15.64 13.92 4.18
CA ALA A 611 15.16 15.29 4.26
C ALA A 611 14.61 15.64 5.64
N PHE A 612 14.25 14.66 6.47
CA PHE A 612 13.72 14.88 7.81
C PHE A 612 14.85 14.92 8.83
N LEU A 613 14.97 16.07 9.49
CA LEU A 613 16.08 16.45 10.35
C LEU A 613 15.58 16.77 11.77
N PRO A 614 16.46 16.67 12.79
CA PRO A 614 16.23 17.28 14.09
C PRO A 614 16.06 18.79 13.93
N SER A 615 15.19 19.39 14.75
CA SER A 615 14.90 20.81 14.65
C SER A 615 16.05 21.70 15.11
N GLU A 616 16.79 21.23 16.11
CA GLU A 616 17.92 21.92 16.75
C GLU A 616 19.29 21.35 16.31
N GLU A 617 20.33 22.18 16.36
CA GLU A 617 21.70 21.74 16.08
C GLU A 617 22.23 20.82 17.19
N GLY A 618 22.95 19.75 16.81
CA GLY A 618 23.49 18.75 17.74
C GLY A 618 22.47 17.73 18.25
N TRP A 619 21.19 17.85 17.89
CA TRP A 619 20.17 16.84 18.22
C TRP A 619 20.21 15.68 17.22
N GLN A 620 19.59 14.56 17.57
CA GLN A 620 19.48 13.35 16.77
C GLN A 620 18.00 12.95 16.61
N ILE A 621 17.67 12.30 15.50
CA ILE A 621 16.40 11.57 15.38
C ILE A 621 16.58 10.21 16.06
N PHE A 622 15.63 9.85 16.92
CA PHE A 622 15.56 8.57 17.61
C PHE A 622 14.28 7.85 17.18
N SER A 623 14.41 6.60 16.75
CA SER A 623 13.31 5.73 16.31
C SER A 623 13.22 4.53 17.24
N ALA A 624 11.99 4.16 17.60
CA ALA A 624 11.68 2.97 18.38
C ALA A 624 10.48 2.23 17.76
N ASP A 625 10.67 0.96 17.40
CA ASP A 625 9.68 0.14 16.70
C ASP A 625 9.35 -1.12 17.50
N TYR A 626 8.06 -1.49 17.58
CA TYR A 626 7.69 -2.74 18.23
C TYR A 626 8.03 -3.95 17.36
N SER A 627 8.78 -4.89 17.94
CA SER A 627 9.11 -6.14 17.28
C SER A 627 7.90 -7.09 17.29
N GLN A 628 7.19 -7.14 16.16
CA GLN A 628 6.13 -8.12 15.86
C GLN A 628 4.90 -8.03 16.78
N ILE A 629 4.50 -6.81 17.16
CA ILE A 629 3.40 -6.56 18.12
C ILE A 629 2.11 -7.30 17.77
N GLU A 630 1.73 -7.35 16.49
CA GLU A 630 0.49 -8.02 16.06
C GLU A 630 0.49 -9.51 16.40
N LEU A 631 1.63 -10.20 16.28
CA LEU A 631 1.74 -11.62 16.61
C LEU A 631 1.81 -11.85 18.13
N ARG A 632 2.39 -10.93 18.89
CA ARG A 632 2.40 -10.97 20.36
C ARG A 632 1.00 -10.77 20.93
N VAL A 633 0.24 -9.83 20.37
CA VAL A 633 -1.18 -9.63 20.68
C VAL A 633 -1.99 -10.87 20.30
N LEU A 634 -1.75 -11.47 19.14
CA LEU A 634 -2.39 -12.74 18.77
C LEU A 634 -2.09 -13.84 19.79
N ALA A 635 -0.84 -13.99 20.23
CA ALA A 635 -0.46 -14.97 21.25
C ALA A 635 -1.21 -14.77 22.56
N HIS A 636 -1.39 -13.52 22.98
CA HIS A 636 -2.14 -13.17 24.18
C HIS A 636 -3.65 -13.45 24.04
N ILE A 637 -4.28 -13.02 22.93
CA ILE A 637 -5.74 -13.17 22.72
C ILE A 637 -6.13 -14.64 22.45
N ALA A 638 -5.33 -15.34 21.66
CA ALA A 638 -5.59 -16.73 21.30
C ALA A 638 -5.20 -17.73 22.39
N ASP A 639 -4.40 -17.28 23.37
CA ASP A 639 -3.86 -18.09 24.46
C ASP A 639 -3.20 -19.40 23.99
N ASP A 640 -2.47 -19.32 22.88
CA ASP A 640 -1.84 -20.49 22.27
C ASP A 640 -0.48 -20.78 22.91
N GLU A 641 -0.33 -21.95 23.54
CA GLU A 641 0.89 -22.31 24.28
C GLU A 641 2.16 -22.28 23.43
N ASN A 642 2.12 -22.83 22.21
CA ASN A 642 3.28 -22.89 21.32
C ASN A 642 3.69 -21.50 20.83
N LEU A 643 2.71 -20.64 20.56
CA LEU A 643 2.96 -19.27 20.15
C LEU A 643 3.48 -18.41 21.32
N LYS A 644 2.97 -18.62 22.53
CA LYS A 644 3.47 -17.97 23.75
C LYS A 644 4.90 -18.38 24.08
N GLU A 645 5.19 -19.68 24.06
CA GLU A 645 6.53 -20.24 24.30
C GLU A 645 7.56 -19.60 23.35
N ALA A 646 7.25 -19.51 22.06
CA ALA A 646 8.14 -18.90 21.08
C ALA A 646 8.53 -17.44 21.45
N PHE A 647 7.60 -16.66 22.01
CA PHE A 647 7.88 -15.29 22.43
C PHE A 647 8.54 -15.20 23.81
N LEU A 648 8.20 -16.10 24.74
CA LEU A 648 8.81 -16.19 26.07
C LEU A 648 10.28 -16.60 25.98
N GLU A 649 10.62 -17.51 25.07
CA GLU A 649 12.00 -17.91 24.78
C GLU A 649 12.72 -16.98 23.79
N ASN A 650 12.07 -15.88 23.36
CA ASN A 650 12.61 -14.88 22.43
C ASN A 650 13.15 -15.51 21.12
N MET A 651 12.45 -16.54 20.62
CA MET A 651 12.74 -17.18 19.35
C MET A 651 12.36 -16.28 18.17
N ASP A 652 12.98 -16.50 17.00
CA ASP A 652 12.47 -15.94 15.76
C ASP A 652 11.19 -16.66 15.35
N ILE A 653 10.04 -16.01 15.56
CA ILE A 653 8.73 -16.61 15.31
C ILE A 653 8.57 -17.12 13.87
N HIS A 654 9.21 -16.51 12.87
CA HIS A 654 9.10 -16.98 11.49
C HIS A 654 9.89 -18.27 11.27
N THR A 655 11.04 -18.41 11.94
CA THR A 655 11.84 -19.64 11.91
C THR A 655 11.12 -20.74 12.67
N LYS A 656 10.57 -20.45 13.87
CA LYS A 656 9.77 -21.40 14.64
C LYS A 656 8.56 -21.91 13.85
N THR A 657 7.80 -21.01 13.24
CA THR A 657 6.68 -21.40 12.36
C THR A 657 7.16 -22.25 11.18
N ALA A 658 8.33 -21.96 10.59
CA ALA A 658 8.85 -22.81 9.53
C ALA A 658 9.21 -24.21 10.03
N MET A 659 9.82 -24.35 11.21
CA MET A 659 10.09 -25.66 11.82
C MET A 659 8.81 -26.46 12.00
N ASP A 660 7.78 -25.83 12.56
CA ASP A 660 6.52 -26.50 12.90
C ASP A 660 5.70 -26.88 11.64
N VAL A 661 5.72 -26.02 10.63
CA VAL A 661 4.94 -26.20 9.40
C VAL A 661 5.61 -27.17 8.45
N PHE A 662 6.94 -27.15 8.36
CA PHE A 662 7.67 -28.05 7.45
C PHE A 662 8.18 -29.32 8.13
N GLY A 663 8.09 -29.42 9.47
CA GLY A 663 8.56 -30.58 10.23
C GLY A 663 10.08 -30.76 10.18
N VAL A 664 10.83 -29.65 10.25
CA VAL A 664 12.30 -29.62 10.15
C VAL A 664 12.94 -29.02 11.39
N ALA A 665 14.21 -29.35 11.65
CA ALA A 665 14.99 -28.71 12.70
C ALA A 665 15.33 -27.24 12.36
N GLU A 666 15.71 -26.44 13.36
CA GLU A 666 16.01 -25.01 13.18
C GLU A 666 17.13 -24.77 12.14
N ASP A 667 18.17 -25.60 12.16
CA ASP A 667 19.31 -25.52 11.25
C ASP A 667 19.00 -25.96 9.81
N GLU A 668 17.87 -26.65 9.62
CA GLU A 668 17.33 -27.06 8.32
C GLU A 668 16.39 -26.01 7.70
N VAL A 669 15.98 -24.98 8.46
CA VAL A 669 15.12 -23.91 7.95
C VAL A 669 15.86 -23.06 6.92
N THR A 670 15.45 -23.20 5.66
CA THR A 670 16.00 -22.38 4.57
C THR A 670 15.42 -20.95 4.58
N PRO A 671 16.11 -19.96 3.97
CA PRO A 671 15.55 -18.61 3.80
C PRO A 671 14.21 -18.58 3.05
N LEU A 672 14.00 -19.53 2.14
CA LEU A 672 12.73 -19.69 1.42
C LEU A 672 11.61 -20.12 2.38
N MET A 673 11.86 -21.12 3.22
CA MET A 673 10.89 -21.63 4.21
C MET A 673 10.55 -20.54 5.23
N ARG A 674 11.55 -19.84 5.76
CA ARG A 674 11.33 -18.69 6.66
C ARG A 674 10.50 -17.60 6.00
N ARG A 675 10.73 -17.30 4.72
CA ARG A 675 9.93 -16.32 3.96
C ARG A 675 8.49 -16.78 3.78
N HIS A 676 8.26 -18.07 3.50
CA HIS A 676 6.91 -18.62 3.41
C HIS A 676 6.18 -18.56 4.75
N ALA A 677 6.83 -19.01 5.83
CA ALA A 677 6.30 -18.91 7.19
C ALA A 677 6.00 -17.47 7.60
N LYS A 678 6.86 -16.51 7.25
CA LYS A 678 6.61 -15.07 7.43
C LYS A 678 5.31 -14.64 6.74
N ALA A 679 5.13 -14.98 5.47
CA ALA A 679 3.91 -14.64 4.73
C ALA A 679 2.65 -15.28 5.32
N VAL A 680 2.76 -16.50 5.87
CA VAL A 680 1.67 -17.17 6.59
C VAL A 680 1.34 -16.45 7.90
N ASN A 681 2.34 -16.14 8.74
CA ASN A 681 2.14 -15.44 10.01
C ASN A 681 1.40 -14.12 9.81
N PHE A 682 1.88 -13.29 8.88
CA PHE A 682 1.17 -12.05 8.55
C PHE A 682 -0.20 -12.36 7.92
N GLY A 683 -0.27 -13.30 6.99
CA GLY A 683 -1.52 -13.68 6.33
C GLY A 683 -2.63 -14.08 7.31
N ILE A 684 -2.32 -14.88 8.33
CA ILE A 684 -3.31 -15.39 9.30
C ILE A 684 -3.81 -14.27 10.22
N VAL A 685 -2.96 -13.34 10.63
CA VAL A 685 -3.38 -12.13 11.36
C VAL A 685 -4.44 -11.34 10.57
N TYR A 686 -4.38 -11.36 9.23
CA TYR A 686 -5.34 -10.70 8.34
C TYR A 686 -6.45 -11.63 7.80
N GLY A 687 -6.54 -12.87 8.29
CA GLY A 687 -7.52 -13.86 7.83
C GLY A 687 -7.37 -14.21 6.34
N ILE A 688 -6.14 -14.30 5.82
CA ILE A 688 -5.91 -14.61 4.39
C ILE A 688 -6.56 -15.93 3.98
N SER A 689 -7.13 -15.97 2.77
CA SER A 689 -7.62 -17.21 2.18
C SER A 689 -6.49 -18.03 1.58
N ASP A 690 -6.74 -19.34 1.38
CA ASP A 690 -5.88 -20.23 0.60
C ASP A 690 -5.52 -19.65 -0.78
N TYR A 691 -6.49 -19.02 -1.45
CA TYR A 691 -6.28 -18.33 -2.73
C TYR A 691 -5.34 -17.12 -2.55
N GLY A 692 -5.56 -16.26 -1.56
CA GLY A 692 -4.71 -15.11 -1.30
C GLY A 692 -3.27 -15.51 -0.98
N LEU A 693 -3.10 -16.54 -0.15
CA LEU A 693 -1.78 -17.06 0.20
C LEU A 693 -1.07 -17.68 -1.00
N SER A 694 -1.79 -18.38 -1.88
CA SER A 694 -1.23 -18.95 -3.12
C SER A 694 -0.63 -17.88 -4.03
N GLN A 695 -1.31 -16.73 -4.19
CA GLN A 695 -0.82 -15.62 -5.00
C GLN A 695 0.42 -14.97 -4.38
N ASN A 696 0.44 -14.79 -3.06
CA ASN A 696 1.56 -14.17 -2.36
C ASN A 696 2.83 -15.04 -2.40
N LEU A 697 2.66 -16.37 -2.36
CA LEU A 697 3.77 -17.31 -2.31
C LEU A 697 4.19 -17.84 -3.69
N GLY A 698 3.36 -17.69 -4.72
CA GLY A 698 3.60 -18.28 -6.04
C GLY A 698 3.48 -19.80 -6.05
N ILE A 699 2.68 -20.37 -5.15
CA ILE A 699 2.44 -21.82 -5.01
C ILE A 699 1.01 -22.18 -5.45
N THR A 700 0.71 -23.47 -5.56
CA THR A 700 -0.66 -23.91 -5.88
C THR A 700 -1.61 -23.64 -4.71
N ARG A 701 -2.90 -23.45 -5.02
CA ARG A 701 -3.94 -23.29 -3.99
C ARG A 701 -3.99 -24.48 -3.02
N LYS A 702 -3.72 -25.70 -3.51
CA LYS A 702 -3.69 -26.91 -2.68
C LYS A 702 -2.55 -26.88 -1.66
N GLU A 703 -1.34 -26.49 -2.08
CA GLU A 703 -0.20 -26.32 -1.18
C GLU A 703 -0.45 -25.20 -0.16
N ALA A 704 -1.04 -24.09 -0.59
CA ALA A 704 -1.41 -22.99 0.31
C ALA A 704 -2.44 -23.44 1.38
N ALA A 705 -3.44 -24.24 1.01
CA ALA A 705 -4.40 -24.80 1.95
C ALA A 705 -3.72 -25.75 2.96
N GLN A 706 -2.82 -26.62 2.49
CA GLN A 706 -2.03 -27.52 3.36
C GLN A 706 -1.16 -26.74 4.34
N PHE A 707 -0.55 -25.62 3.91
CA PHE A 707 0.22 -24.75 4.80
C PHE A 707 -0.62 -24.15 5.92
N ILE A 708 -1.82 -23.65 5.60
CA ILE A 708 -2.74 -23.10 6.60
C ILE A 708 -3.19 -24.20 7.57
N GLU A 709 -3.54 -25.38 7.06
CA GLU A 709 -3.95 -26.51 7.89
C GLU A 709 -2.87 -26.94 8.87
N GLN A 710 -1.63 -27.12 8.39
CA GLN A 710 -0.50 -27.49 9.22
C GLN A 710 -0.16 -26.39 10.25
N TYR A 711 -0.25 -25.11 9.87
CA TYR A 711 -0.10 -24.01 10.81
C TYR A 711 -1.13 -24.07 11.94
N LEU A 712 -2.43 -24.22 11.60
CA LEU A 712 -3.51 -24.28 12.58
C LEU A 712 -3.45 -25.52 13.48
N LYS A 713 -2.82 -26.60 12.99
CA LYS A 713 -2.50 -27.78 13.78
C LYS A 713 -1.36 -27.52 14.78
N SER A 714 -0.35 -26.76 14.37
CA SER A 714 0.76 -26.36 15.24
C SER A 714 0.37 -25.28 16.24
N TYR A 715 -0.63 -24.44 15.94
CA TYR A 715 -1.14 -23.39 16.82
C TYR A 715 -2.67 -23.56 17.06
N PRO A 716 -3.08 -24.57 17.85
CA PRO A 716 -4.50 -24.90 18.05
C PRO A 716 -5.31 -23.80 18.75
N GLY A 717 -4.69 -22.99 19.62
CA GLY A 717 -5.33 -21.83 20.27
C GLY A 717 -5.71 -20.76 19.25
N VAL A 718 -4.86 -20.52 18.25
CA VAL A 718 -5.17 -19.61 17.13
C VAL A 718 -6.37 -20.12 16.33
N HIS A 719 -6.43 -21.42 16.05
CA HIS A 719 -7.57 -22.02 15.35
C HIS A 719 -8.87 -21.87 16.14
N GLN A 720 -8.83 -22.11 17.46
CA GLN A 720 -9.98 -21.94 18.34
C GLN A 720 -10.43 -20.48 18.40
N TYR A 721 -9.50 -19.53 18.50
CA TYR A 721 -9.78 -18.09 18.47
C TYR A 721 -10.51 -17.68 17.20
N MET A 722 -9.99 -18.06 16.02
CA MET A 722 -10.58 -17.68 14.72
C MET A 722 -12.04 -18.12 14.60
N ARG A 723 -12.40 -19.30 15.13
CA ARG A 723 -13.78 -19.79 15.14
C ARG A 723 -14.65 -19.06 16.16
N THR A 724 -14.12 -18.89 17.37
CA THR A 724 -14.87 -18.32 18.50
C THR A 724 -15.18 -16.84 18.25
N ILE A 725 -14.22 -16.06 17.73
CA ILE A 725 -14.42 -14.64 17.49
C ILE A 725 -15.45 -14.36 16.39
N VAL A 726 -15.50 -15.20 15.35
CA VAL A 726 -16.53 -15.13 14.32
C VAL A 726 -17.91 -15.45 14.89
N GLN A 727 -18.01 -16.48 15.73
CA GLN A 727 -19.28 -16.85 16.36
C GLN A 727 -19.77 -15.75 17.32
N LYS A 728 -18.85 -15.16 18.09
CA LYS A 728 -19.13 -14.00 18.94
C LYS A 728 -19.66 -12.83 18.10
N ALA A 729 -18.97 -12.49 17.01
CA ALA A 729 -19.39 -11.43 16.09
C ALA A 729 -20.78 -11.68 15.48
N LYS A 730 -21.12 -12.93 15.14
CA LYS A 730 -22.46 -13.29 14.62
C LYS A 730 -23.57 -13.11 15.65
N THR A 731 -23.26 -13.32 16.93
CA THR A 731 -24.22 -13.25 18.03
C THR A 731 -24.39 -11.82 18.54
N GLU A 732 -23.28 -11.10 18.73
CA GLU A 732 -23.26 -9.75 19.31
C GLU A 732 -23.34 -8.63 18.26
N GLY A 733 -23.05 -8.92 16.99
CA GLY A 733 -23.03 -7.94 15.90
C GLY A 733 -21.75 -7.08 15.83
N TYR A 734 -20.80 -7.29 16.74
CA TYR A 734 -19.53 -6.55 16.80
C TYR A 734 -18.39 -7.39 17.36
N VAL A 735 -17.16 -6.86 17.30
CA VAL A 735 -15.97 -7.37 18.00
C VAL A 735 -15.32 -6.27 18.83
N THR A 736 -14.52 -6.66 19.83
CA THR A 736 -13.81 -5.74 20.74
C THR A 736 -12.31 -5.98 20.78
N THR A 737 -11.53 -4.94 21.07
CA THR A 737 -10.08 -5.02 21.40
C THR A 737 -9.88 -5.31 22.89
N LEU A 738 -8.62 -5.39 23.33
CA LEU A 738 -8.24 -5.54 24.74
C LEU A 738 -8.75 -4.40 25.62
N LEU A 739 -8.79 -3.17 25.11
CA LEU A 739 -9.28 -2.00 25.84
C LEU A 739 -10.73 -1.64 25.48
N ASN A 740 -11.53 -2.63 25.07
CA ASN A 740 -12.97 -2.50 24.76
C ASN A 740 -13.32 -1.55 23.58
N ARG A 741 -12.38 -1.24 22.69
CA ARG A 741 -12.72 -0.56 21.42
C ARG A 741 -13.62 -1.47 20.60
N ARG A 742 -14.74 -0.95 20.09
CA ARG A 742 -15.74 -1.73 19.37
C ARG A 742 -15.67 -1.50 17.87
N ARG A 743 -16.01 -2.53 17.09
CA ARG A 743 -16.30 -2.41 15.66
C ARG A 743 -17.51 -3.25 15.30
N TYR A 744 -18.57 -2.60 14.82
CA TYR A 744 -19.78 -3.28 14.33
C TYR A 744 -19.54 -3.94 12.97
N LEU A 745 -20.15 -5.11 12.78
CA LEU A 745 -20.00 -5.94 11.59
C LEU A 745 -21.39 -6.41 11.10
N PRO A 746 -22.24 -5.50 10.59
CA PRO A 746 -23.61 -5.85 10.17
C PRO A 746 -23.64 -6.95 9.09
N GLU A 747 -22.58 -7.04 8.28
CA GLU A 747 -22.46 -8.02 7.20
C GLU A 747 -22.00 -9.42 7.65
N ILE A 748 -21.77 -9.64 8.95
CA ILE A 748 -21.33 -10.95 9.48
C ILE A 748 -22.36 -12.06 9.29
N ASN A 749 -23.64 -11.69 9.16
CA ASN A 749 -24.76 -12.60 8.90
C ASN A 749 -25.26 -12.55 7.44
N SER A 750 -24.51 -11.88 6.54
CA SER A 750 -24.88 -11.75 5.14
C SER A 750 -25.03 -13.10 4.45
N ARG A 751 -26.08 -13.29 3.63
CA ARG A 751 -26.22 -14.49 2.78
C ARG A 751 -25.15 -14.54 1.68
N ASN A 752 -24.64 -13.38 1.26
CA ASN A 752 -23.58 -13.26 0.27
C ASN A 752 -22.23 -13.72 0.83
N PHE A 753 -21.68 -14.79 0.25
CA PHE A 753 -20.42 -15.40 0.69
C PHE A 753 -19.27 -14.39 0.78
N ASN A 754 -19.06 -13.55 -0.24
CA ASN A 754 -17.93 -12.61 -0.26
C ASN A 754 -18.04 -11.55 0.85
N ARG A 755 -19.25 -11.04 1.09
CA ARG A 755 -19.52 -10.00 2.10
C ARG A 755 -19.38 -10.59 3.51
N ARG A 756 -19.96 -11.78 3.74
CA ARG A 756 -19.82 -12.53 4.97
C ARG A 756 -18.36 -12.88 5.25
N SER A 757 -17.64 -13.45 4.28
CA SER A 757 -16.22 -13.80 4.45
C SER A 757 -15.32 -12.58 4.64
N PHE A 758 -15.67 -11.41 4.09
CA PHE A 758 -14.97 -10.18 4.44
C PHE A 758 -15.23 -9.77 5.90
N ALA A 759 -16.49 -9.82 6.36
CA ALA A 759 -16.84 -9.53 7.75
C ALA A 759 -16.20 -10.53 8.72
N GLU A 760 -16.14 -11.82 8.38
CA GLU A 760 -15.49 -12.86 9.20
C GLU A 760 -13.98 -12.61 9.33
N ARG A 761 -13.29 -12.27 8.24
CA ARG A 761 -11.87 -11.87 8.30
C ARG A 761 -11.66 -10.61 9.12
N THR A 762 -12.58 -9.66 8.98
CA THR A 762 -12.57 -8.41 9.75
C THR A 762 -12.77 -8.65 11.25
N ALA A 763 -13.64 -9.60 11.61
CA ALA A 763 -13.86 -10.03 12.99
C ALA A 763 -12.59 -10.65 13.61
N MET A 764 -11.83 -11.42 12.83
CA MET A 764 -10.58 -12.02 13.31
C MET A 764 -9.46 -10.99 13.46
N ASN A 765 -9.35 -10.06 12.51
CA ASN A 765 -8.24 -9.11 12.43
C ASN A 765 -8.41 -7.90 13.37
N THR A 766 -9.62 -7.39 13.53
CA THR A 766 -9.85 -6.15 14.30
C THR A 766 -9.38 -6.23 15.74
N PRO A 767 -9.65 -7.31 16.52
CA PRO A 767 -9.12 -7.43 17.88
C PRO A 767 -7.60 -7.41 17.94
N ILE A 768 -6.91 -7.96 16.94
CA ILE A 768 -5.44 -8.00 16.92
C ILE A 768 -4.88 -6.63 16.56
N GLN A 769 -5.28 -6.09 15.41
CA GLN A 769 -4.77 -4.82 14.90
C GLN A 769 -5.18 -3.64 15.79
N GLY A 770 -6.41 -3.66 16.31
CA GLY A 770 -6.90 -2.62 17.20
C GLY A 770 -6.26 -2.66 18.56
N SER A 771 -6.00 -3.84 19.14
CA SER A 771 -5.27 -3.91 20.41
C SER A 771 -3.81 -3.47 20.24
N ALA A 772 -3.15 -3.78 19.12
CA ALA A 772 -1.83 -3.24 18.83
C ALA A 772 -1.84 -1.70 18.72
N ALA A 773 -2.91 -1.12 18.15
CA ALA A 773 -3.09 0.32 18.13
C ALA A 773 -3.31 0.89 19.54
N ASP A 774 -4.10 0.21 20.37
CA ASP A 774 -4.33 0.60 21.76
C ASP A 774 -3.02 0.59 22.59
N VAL A 775 -2.17 -0.43 22.41
CA VAL A 775 -0.85 -0.53 23.06
C VAL A 775 0.06 0.66 22.70
N ILE A 776 0.22 0.99 21.42
CA ILE A 776 1.10 2.11 21.04
C ILE A 776 0.53 3.46 21.49
N LYS A 777 -0.80 3.63 21.47
CA LYS A 777 -1.45 4.82 22.02
C LYS A 777 -1.17 4.99 23.52
N GLN A 778 -1.26 3.91 24.29
CA GLN A 778 -0.93 3.93 25.72
C GLN A 778 0.55 4.27 25.94
N ALA A 779 1.43 3.68 25.13
CA ALA A 779 2.87 3.95 25.19
C ALA A 779 3.19 5.43 24.90
N MET A 780 2.48 6.07 23.96
CA MET A 780 2.65 7.50 23.67
C MET A 780 2.30 8.38 24.88
N ILE A 781 1.20 8.07 25.57
CA ILE A 781 0.76 8.80 26.77
C ILE A 781 1.79 8.65 27.89
N HIS A 782 2.20 7.41 28.17
CA HIS A 782 3.21 7.14 29.20
C HIS A 782 4.56 7.78 28.86
N MET A 783 4.95 7.81 27.58
CA MET A 783 6.18 8.48 27.15
C MET A 783 6.12 9.99 27.32
N ASP A 784 5.01 10.65 26.95
CA ASP A 784 4.83 12.10 27.18
C ASP A 784 4.90 12.44 28.68
N GLN A 785 4.27 11.62 29.54
CA GLN A 785 4.36 11.76 30.99
C GLN A 785 5.80 11.58 31.47
N ARG A 786 6.50 10.53 31.02
CA ARG A 786 7.86 10.23 31.45
C ARG A 786 8.85 11.33 31.05
N ILE A 787 8.72 11.87 29.84
CA ILE A 787 9.53 12.99 29.35
C ILE A 787 9.35 14.22 30.26
N GLN A 788 8.12 14.51 30.69
CA GLN A 788 7.82 15.63 31.59
C GLN A 788 8.34 15.41 33.01
N GLU A 789 8.17 14.21 33.57
CA GLU A 789 8.66 13.84 34.90
C GLU A 789 10.17 13.95 35.02
N GLU A 790 10.89 13.44 34.00
CA GLU A 790 12.35 13.52 33.93
C GLU A 790 12.86 14.89 33.46
N LYS A 791 11.95 15.80 33.08
CA LYS A 791 12.23 17.17 32.58
C LYS A 791 13.18 17.17 31.37
N LEU A 792 12.97 16.21 30.47
CA LEU A 792 13.76 16.07 29.26
C LEU A 792 13.38 17.13 28.22
N GLN A 793 14.35 17.54 27.42
CA GLN A 793 14.13 18.42 26.27
C GLN A 793 13.64 17.64 25.04
N THR A 794 13.85 16.31 25.03
CA THR A 794 13.36 15.40 23.99
C THR A 794 11.90 15.65 23.62
N ARG A 795 11.61 15.61 22.32
CA ARG A 795 10.25 15.80 21.78
C ARG A 795 9.82 14.59 20.96
N MET A 796 8.61 14.11 21.19
CA MET A 796 7.97 13.13 20.32
C MET A 796 7.48 13.84 19.05
N LEU A 797 7.81 13.29 17.88
CA LEU A 797 7.55 13.93 16.58
C LEU A 797 6.49 13.17 15.77
N LEU A 798 6.67 11.87 15.57
CA LEU A 798 5.81 11.08 14.69
C LEU A 798 5.44 9.73 15.28
N GLN A 799 4.27 9.25 14.86
CA GLN A 799 3.80 7.89 15.04
C GLN A 799 3.57 7.26 13.65
N VAL A 800 4.29 6.18 13.35
CA VAL A 800 4.24 5.50 12.04
C VAL A 800 4.00 4.02 12.25
N HIS A 801 2.73 3.60 12.12
CA HIS A 801 2.30 2.21 12.35
C HIS A 801 2.56 1.70 13.77
N ASP A 802 3.68 1.04 14.01
CA ASP A 802 4.16 0.51 15.29
C ASP A 802 5.47 1.20 15.76
N GLU A 803 5.91 2.23 15.02
CA GLU A 803 7.12 3.02 15.25
C GLU A 803 6.78 4.38 15.90
N LEU A 804 7.57 4.80 16.91
CA LEU A 804 7.60 6.15 17.47
C LEU A 804 8.91 6.85 17.12
N ILE A 805 8.82 8.11 16.69
CA ILE A 805 9.96 8.95 16.31
C ILE A 805 10.07 10.14 17.26
N PHE A 806 11.28 10.40 17.73
CA PHE A 806 11.64 11.50 18.61
C PHE A 806 12.78 12.33 18.01
N GLU A 807 12.91 13.58 18.43
CA GLU A 807 14.17 14.33 18.37
C GLU A 807 14.74 14.44 19.79
N VAL A 808 16.03 14.10 19.92
CA VAL A 808 16.70 13.91 21.20
C VAL A 808 18.02 14.68 21.22
N PRO A 809 18.28 15.55 22.20
CA PRO A 809 19.61 16.12 22.41
C PRO A 809 20.66 15.02 22.62
N GLU A 810 21.89 15.21 22.13
CA GLU A 810 22.93 14.17 22.23
C GLU A 810 23.19 13.69 23.67
N HIS A 811 23.09 14.58 24.66
CA HIS A 811 23.28 14.25 26.08
C HIS A 811 22.10 13.47 26.70
N GLU A 812 20.94 13.41 26.05
CA GLU A 812 19.76 12.65 26.50
C GLU A 812 19.68 11.26 25.81
N LEU A 813 20.57 10.93 24.88
CA LEU A 813 20.50 9.66 24.13
C LEU A 813 20.60 8.42 25.03
N ASP A 814 21.48 8.43 26.03
CA ASP A 814 21.65 7.29 26.93
C ASP A 814 20.42 7.07 27.81
N ILE A 815 19.77 8.14 28.26
CA ILE A 815 18.53 8.04 29.04
C ILE A 815 17.38 7.59 28.15
N MET A 816 17.23 8.13 26.94
CA MET A 816 16.21 7.71 25.97
C MET A 816 16.35 6.24 25.56
N ASN A 817 17.58 5.74 25.35
CA ASN A 817 17.83 4.33 25.07
C ASN A 817 17.39 3.38 26.19
N ARG A 818 17.26 3.86 27.43
CA ARG A 818 16.76 3.09 28.57
C ARG A 818 15.26 3.24 28.72
N ILE A 819 14.76 4.47 28.76
CA ILE A 819 13.36 4.73 29.13
C ILE A 819 12.37 4.39 28.00
N VAL A 820 12.77 4.51 26.72
CA VAL A 820 11.85 4.24 25.61
C VAL A 820 11.45 2.76 25.57
N PRO A 821 12.38 1.78 25.58
CA PRO A 821 12.01 0.38 25.71
C PRO A 821 11.25 0.10 27.01
N GLU A 822 11.70 0.65 28.14
CA GLU A 822 11.05 0.45 29.45
C GLU A 822 9.57 0.84 29.42
N VAL A 823 9.24 2.02 28.90
CA VAL A 823 7.86 2.50 28.84
C VAL A 823 7.02 1.76 27.79
N MET A 824 7.57 1.56 26.58
CA MET A 824 6.83 0.93 25.49
C MET A 824 6.59 -0.56 25.77
N GLU A 825 7.58 -1.30 26.26
CA GLU A 825 7.44 -2.73 26.56
C GLU A 825 6.45 -3.01 27.71
N HIS A 826 6.24 -2.03 28.59
CA HIS A 826 5.31 -2.13 29.72
C HIS A 826 4.05 -1.25 29.55
N ALA A 827 3.75 -0.80 28.34
CA ALA A 827 2.58 0.03 28.08
C ALA A 827 1.27 -0.68 28.45
N ILE A 828 1.18 -1.98 28.15
CA ILE A 828 0.09 -2.88 28.56
C ILE A 828 0.70 -4.23 28.94
N GLU A 829 0.24 -4.80 30.04
CA GLU A 829 0.65 -6.14 30.46
C GLU A 829 -0.02 -7.22 29.60
N LEU A 830 0.78 -7.98 28.85
CA LEU A 830 0.34 -9.11 28.05
C LEU A 830 0.88 -10.42 28.65
N ARG A 831 0.35 -11.56 28.16
CA ARG A 831 0.82 -12.90 28.56
C ARG A 831 2.17 -13.27 27.95
N VAL A 832 2.67 -12.42 27.05
CA VAL A 832 3.98 -12.53 26.40
C VAL A 832 4.65 -11.16 26.50
N PRO A 833 5.98 -11.08 26.64
CA PRO A 833 6.67 -9.81 26.72
C PRO A 833 6.46 -9.03 25.40
N LEU A 834 6.30 -7.71 25.48
CA LEU A 834 6.52 -6.84 24.33
C LEU A 834 8.02 -6.60 24.17
N LYS A 835 8.46 -6.24 22.96
CA LYS A 835 9.86 -5.99 22.65
C LYS A 835 9.99 -4.81 21.72
N VAL A 836 10.92 -3.91 22.00
CA VAL A 836 11.14 -2.70 21.21
C VAL A 836 12.58 -2.64 20.70
N GLU A 837 12.74 -2.24 19.44
CA GLU A 837 14.03 -2.02 18.82
C GLU A 837 14.26 -0.52 18.61
N CYS A 838 15.37 -0.01 19.17
CA CYS A 838 15.71 1.41 19.09
C CYS A 838 16.93 1.67 18.21
N SER A 839 16.90 2.79 17.49
CA SER A 839 18.04 3.31 16.72
C SER A 839 17.97 4.83 16.57
N TYR A 840 19.12 5.48 16.38
CA TYR A 840 19.18 6.93 16.25
C TYR A 840 20.23 7.38 15.22
N GLY A 841 20.09 8.60 14.72
CA GLY A 841 21.02 9.22 13.80
C GLY A 841 20.62 10.65 13.39
N PRO A 842 21.43 11.32 12.56
CA PRO A 842 21.25 12.74 12.25
C PRO A 842 20.05 13.02 11.34
N THR A 843 19.45 11.99 10.76
CA THR A 843 18.24 12.08 9.91
C THR A 843 17.35 10.88 10.19
N TRP A 844 16.07 10.96 9.82
CA TRP A 844 15.17 9.81 9.92
C TRP A 844 15.67 8.60 9.07
N TYR A 845 16.37 8.86 7.97
CA TYR A 845 16.99 7.79 7.18
C TYR A 845 18.04 6.99 7.98
N ASP A 846 18.85 7.70 8.78
CA ASP A 846 19.91 7.12 9.60
C ASP A 846 19.38 6.47 10.87
N ALA A 847 18.31 7.03 11.45
CA ALA A 847 17.61 6.45 12.59
C ALA A 847 16.87 5.15 12.26
N ASN A 848 16.62 4.83 10.98
CA ASN A 848 16.02 3.56 10.55
C ASN A 848 17.05 2.58 9.97
N LYS A 849 18.35 2.84 10.17
CA LYS A 849 19.37 1.81 9.96
C LYS A 849 19.38 0.92 11.19
N GLU A 850 18.96 -0.34 11.05
CA GLU A 850 19.26 -1.43 12.00
C GLU A 850 20.63 -1.19 12.62
N SER A 851 20.69 -0.66 13.85
CA SER A 851 21.88 -0.58 14.71
C SER A 851 23.25 -0.39 14.01
N VAL A 852 23.39 0.54 13.06
CA VAL A 852 24.70 0.76 12.40
C VAL A 852 25.67 1.58 13.26
N TRP A 853 25.18 2.44 14.16
CA TRP A 853 26.05 3.34 14.94
C TRP A 853 26.72 2.70 16.18
N ARG A 854 26.14 1.65 16.81
CA ARG A 854 26.87 0.82 17.79
C ARG A 854 27.91 -0.14 17.15
N ARG A 855 28.07 -0.11 15.82
CA ARG A 855 29.05 -0.93 15.07
C ARG A 855 30.13 -0.15 14.34
N LEU A 856 30.14 1.19 14.41
CA LEU A 856 31.16 2.00 13.74
C LEU A 856 32.46 2.19 14.53
N SER A 857 32.55 1.64 15.74
CA SER A 857 33.81 1.37 16.42
C SER A 857 34.27 -0.11 16.36
N GLY A 858 33.56 -0.99 15.63
CA GLY A 858 33.84 -2.44 15.74
C GLY A 858 33.57 -3.36 14.54
N ALA A 859 32.92 -2.95 13.44
CA ALA A 859 32.57 -3.90 12.39
C ALA A 859 32.61 -3.34 10.97
N ALA A 860 33.81 -3.33 10.39
CA ALA A 860 34.00 -3.48 8.93
C ALA A 860 33.88 -4.95 8.47
N TRP A 861 33.38 -5.84 9.34
CA TRP A 861 33.33 -7.27 9.11
C TRP A 861 31.94 -7.80 9.45
N LEU A 862 31.05 -7.89 8.45
CA LEU A 862 29.93 -8.83 8.38
C LEU A 862 29.14 -8.67 7.06
N LEU A 863 29.84 -8.51 5.93
CA LEU A 863 29.28 -9.05 4.69
C LEU A 863 29.76 -10.51 4.62
N GLY A 864 28.82 -11.44 4.74
CA GLY A 864 29.00 -12.83 4.33
C GLY A 864 29.21 -12.94 2.82
N VAL A 865 30.28 -12.34 2.30
CA VAL A 865 30.66 -12.46 0.89
C VAL A 865 31.54 -13.69 0.76
N SER A 866 30.92 -14.82 0.41
CA SER A 866 31.61 -16.05 0.01
C SER A 866 32.30 -15.94 -1.36
N ASP A 867 32.27 -14.76 -1.97
CA ASP A 867 32.43 -14.63 -3.42
C ASP A 867 33.43 -13.52 -3.83
N LEU A 868 34.19 -12.91 -2.90
CA LEU A 868 35.29 -11.99 -3.24
C LEU A 868 36.54 -12.77 -3.72
N PRO A 869 37.28 -12.30 -4.73
CA PRO A 869 38.56 -12.87 -5.12
C PRO A 869 39.53 -12.85 -3.94
N GLU A 870 40.20 -13.97 -3.75
CA GLU A 870 41.20 -14.15 -2.71
C GLU A 870 42.57 -13.64 -3.20
N LEU A 871 43.57 -13.56 -2.33
CA LEU A 871 44.85 -12.93 -2.66
C LEU A 871 45.56 -13.56 -3.87
N PRO A 872 45.70 -14.89 -3.98
CA PRO A 872 46.37 -15.52 -5.13
C PRO A 872 45.73 -15.14 -6.46
N GLU A 873 44.41 -15.06 -6.51
CA GLU A 873 43.64 -14.66 -7.68
C GLU A 873 43.95 -13.21 -8.10
N VAL A 874 43.96 -12.27 -7.15
CA VAL A 874 44.30 -10.86 -7.44
C VAL A 874 45.79 -10.70 -7.82
N GLU A 875 46.68 -11.46 -7.18
CA GLU A 875 48.12 -11.46 -7.51
C GLU A 875 48.38 -12.01 -8.92
N THR A 876 47.70 -13.08 -9.33
CA THR A 876 47.79 -13.61 -10.70
C THR A 876 47.29 -12.60 -11.73
N VAL A 877 46.19 -11.88 -11.44
CA VAL A 877 45.70 -10.78 -12.29
C VAL A 877 46.75 -9.66 -12.38
N LYS A 878 47.33 -9.24 -11.24
CA LYS A 878 48.40 -8.24 -11.21
C LYS A 878 49.58 -8.64 -12.09
N ARG A 879 50.12 -9.85 -11.94
CA ARG A 879 51.28 -10.33 -12.71
C ARG A 879 51.00 -10.34 -14.21
N THR A 880 49.80 -10.78 -14.59
CA THR A 880 49.37 -10.82 -15.99
C THR A 880 49.24 -9.40 -16.55
N LEU A 881 48.58 -8.49 -15.83
CA LEU A 881 48.43 -7.10 -16.28
C LEU A 881 49.77 -6.37 -16.36
N SER A 882 50.68 -6.58 -15.41
CA SER A 882 52.02 -6.00 -15.47
C SER A 882 52.80 -6.39 -16.73
N GLN A 883 52.55 -7.57 -17.32
CA GLN A 883 53.16 -7.94 -18.59
C GLN A 883 52.47 -7.31 -19.80
N LEU A 884 51.19 -6.98 -19.67
CA LEU A 884 50.35 -6.59 -20.80
C LEU A 884 50.23 -5.08 -20.99
N VAL A 885 50.24 -4.28 -19.92
CA VAL A 885 49.86 -2.85 -20.00
C VAL A 885 50.88 -1.86 -19.47
N LEU A 886 52.04 -2.31 -18.95
CA LEU A 886 53.10 -1.39 -18.54
C LEU A 886 53.70 -0.66 -19.74
N GLY A 887 53.95 0.63 -19.59
CA GLY A 887 54.46 1.51 -20.63
C GLY A 887 53.40 2.00 -21.64
N LYS A 888 52.14 1.56 -21.53
CA LYS A 888 51.06 2.04 -22.40
C LYS A 888 50.52 3.38 -21.92
N THR A 889 50.32 4.31 -22.86
CA THR A 889 49.75 5.64 -22.62
C THR A 889 48.27 5.66 -22.98
N VAL A 890 47.43 6.18 -22.07
CA VAL A 890 45.98 6.25 -22.25
C VAL A 890 45.63 7.36 -23.25
N LYS A 891 44.97 6.99 -24.35
CA LYS A 891 44.44 7.87 -25.39
C LYS A 891 43.05 8.39 -25.02
N GLU A 892 42.20 7.50 -24.52
CA GLU A 892 40.81 7.80 -24.15
C GLU A 892 40.31 6.83 -23.06
N VAL A 893 39.34 7.27 -22.25
CA VAL A 893 38.66 6.41 -21.27
C VAL A 893 37.15 6.42 -21.52
N GLU A 894 36.60 5.28 -21.92
CA GLU A 894 35.17 5.07 -22.02
C GLU A 894 34.64 4.49 -20.70
N VAL A 895 33.58 5.08 -20.15
CA VAL A 895 32.90 4.56 -18.96
C VAL A 895 31.42 4.36 -19.31
N ARG A 896 31.02 3.10 -19.40
CA ARG A 896 29.67 2.66 -19.78
C ARG A 896 28.74 2.48 -18.59
N TRP A 897 29.30 2.37 -17.38
CA TRP A 897 28.54 2.30 -16.13
C TRP A 897 29.14 3.25 -15.08
N PRO A 898 28.68 4.51 -15.02
CA PRO A 898 29.30 5.56 -14.20
C PRO A 898 29.45 5.22 -12.71
N LYS A 899 28.52 4.44 -12.13
CA LYS A 899 28.52 4.05 -10.70
C LYS A 899 29.75 3.20 -10.31
N ILE A 900 30.54 2.71 -11.25
CA ILE A 900 31.82 2.04 -10.95
C ILE A 900 32.88 3.02 -10.43
N ILE A 901 32.83 4.27 -10.88
CA ILE A 901 33.73 5.33 -10.43
C ILE A 901 33.16 5.89 -9.13
N ARG A 902 33.96 5.82 -8.07
CA ARG A 902 33.58 6.25 -6.72
C ARG A 902 34.35 7.49 -6.27
N ARG A 903 35.40 7.84 -7.00
CA ARG A 903 36.20 9.05 -6.80
C ARG A 903 37.00 9.32 -8.08
N PRO A 904 37.02 10.55 -8.61
CA PRO A 904 36.14 11.67 -8.24
C PRO A 904 34.66 11.36 -8.52
N ASP A 905 33.75 12.11 -7.89
CA ASP A 905 32.31 11.97 -8.13
C ASP A 905 31.91 12.46 -9.53
N ASP A 906 32.69 13.38 -10.11
CA ASP A 906 32.57 13.81 -11.49
C ASP A 906 33.29 12.85 -12.45
N LEU A 907 32.51 12.22 -13.33
CA LEU A 907 33.00 11.30 -14.33
C LEU A 907 33.92 11.98 -15.37
N ASN A 908 33.66 13.24 -15.71
CA ASN A 908 34.49 13.94 -16.68
C ASN A 908 35.86 14.21 -16.08
N GLN A 909 35.94 14.59 -14.81
CA GLN A 909 37.21 14.73 -14.10
C GLN A 909 38.01 13.41 -14.10
N PHE A 910 37.35 12.28 -13.87
CA PHE A 910 38.00 10.95 -13.93
C PHE A 910 38.61 10.67 -15.32
N LYS A 911 37.83 10.89 -16.40
CA LYS A 911 38.28 10.64 -17.77
C LYS A 911 39.44 11.56 -18.16
N HIS A 912 39.28 12.87 -17.97
CA HIS A 912 40.29 13.86 -18.35
C HIS A 912 41.59 13.67 -17.59
N ALA A 913 41.53 13.32 -16.30
CA ALA A 913 42.73 13.09 -15.49
C ALA A 913 43.60 11.92 -16.02
N LEU A 914 43.00 10.95 -16.69
CA LEU A 914 43.72 9.77 -17.18
C LEU A 914 44.19 9.89 -18.63
N ILE A 915 43.66 10.82 -19.43
CA ILE A 915 44.10 11.02 -20.82
C ILE A 915 45.56 11.53 -20.82
N GLY A 916 46.40 10.90 -21.65
CA GLY A 916 47.83 11.21 -21.77
C GLY A 916 48.72 10.58 -20.69
N GLN A 917 48.14 9.91 -19.69
CA GLN A 917 48.89 9.28 -18.61
C GLN A 917 49.41 7.89 -19.02
N THR A 918 50.61 7.54 -18.59
CA THR A 918 51.29 6.26 -18.86
C THR A 918 51.30 5.37 -17.62
N ILE A 919 50.97 4.09 -17.78
CA ILE A 919 51.01 3.12 -16.67
C ILE A 919 52.46 2.67 -16.43
N HIS A 920 53.04 3.07 -15.30
CA HIS A 920 54.42 2.73 -14.92
C HIS A 920 54.53 1.48 -14.07
N ASP A 921 53.51 1.22 -13.24
CA ASP A 921 53.48 0.08 -12.35
C ASP A 921 52.05 -0.36 -12.07
N ILE A 922 51.88 -1.63 -11.70
CA ILE A 922 50.64 -2.14 -11.13
C ILE A 922 51.00 -2.81 -9.81
N LYS A 923 50.55 -2.23 -8.70
CA LYS A 923 50.75 -2.77 -7.37
C LYS A 923 49.50 -3.49 -6.89
N ARG A 924 49.65 -4.30 -5.85
CA ARG A 924 48.55 -4.96 -5.16
C ARG A 924 48.62 -4.63 -3.67
N ARG A 925 47.47 -4.32 -3.07
CA ARG A 925 47.31 -4.25 -1.62
C ARG A 925 46.05 -5.00 -1.23
N GLY A 926 46.20 -6.14 -0.57
CA GLY A 926 45.10 -7.05 -0.27
C GLY A 926 44.35 -7.47 -1.52
N LYS A 927 43.08 -7.07 -1.59
CA LYS A 927 42.15 -7.35 -2.71
C LYS A 927 42.06 -6.21 -3.73
N PHE A 928 42.88 -5.18 -3.59
CA PHE A 928 42.91 -4.01 -4.46
C PHE A 928 44.09 -4.09 -5.43
N LEU A 929 43.83 -3.70 -6.68
CA LEU A 929 44.83 -3.41 -7.70
C LEU A 929 45.04 -1.90 -7.76
N LEU A 930 46.30 -1.47 -7.76
CA LEU A 930 46.70 -0.07 -7.82
C LEU A 930 47.44 0.14 -9.14
N PHE A 931 46.81 0.80 -10.11
CA PHE A 931 47.49 1.20 -11.35
C PHE A 931 48.18 2.54 -11.09
N CYS A 932 49.50 2.55 -11.18
CA CYS A 932 50.32 3.73 -10.96
C CYS A 932 50.61 4.40 -12.30
N PHE A 933 50.00 5.57 -12.49
CA PHE A 933 50.22 6.46 -13.63
C PHE A 933 51.31 7.50 -13.31
N ASP A 934 51.54 8.47 -14.20
CA ASP A 934 52.51 9.56 -13.98
C ASP A 934 52.16 10.32 -12.69
N ASP A 935 50.94 10.88 -12.66
CA ASP A 935 50.46 11.78 -11.60
C ASP A 935 49.40 11.14 -10.70
N PHE A 936 48.80 10.04 -11.13
CA PHE A 936 47.65 9.42 -10.46
C PHE A 936 47.87 7.97 -10.06
N VAL A 937 47.10 7.53 -9.07
CA VAL A 937 46.97 6.11 -8.71
C VAL A 937 45.49 5.74 -8.77
N LEU A 938 45.17 4.79 -9.64
CA LEU A 938 43.83 4.22 -9.75
C LEU A 938 43.72 2.98 -8.85
N VAL A 939 42.97 3.11 -7.76
CA VAL A 939 42.64 2.01 -6.85
C VAL A 939 41.39 1.30 -7.36
N SER A 940 41.59 0.10 -7.92
CA SER A 940 40.54 -0.75 -8.46
C SER A 940 40.29 -1.97 -7.56
N HIS A 941 39.02 -2.24 -7.26
CA HIS A 941 38.60 -3.44 -6.56
C HIS A 941 37.78 -4.33 -7.50
N LEU A 942 38.31 -5.51 -7.83
CA LEU A 942 37.68 -6.43 -8.79
C LEU A 942 36.31 -6.92 -8.32
N ARG A 943 36.13 -7.10 -7.00
CA ARG A 943 34.94 -7.76 -6.43
C ARG A 943 34.73 -9.10 -7.16
N MET A 944 33.52 -9.61 -7.22
CA MET A 944 33.30 -11.05 -7.32
C MET A 944 33.60 -11.67 -8.68
N GLU A 945 33.17 -11.00 -9.75
CA GLU A 945 33.34 -11.47 -11.13
C GLU A 945 34.03 -10.44 -12.03
N GLY A 946 34.63 -9.40 -11.43
CA GLY A 946 35.34 -8.35 -12.14
C GLY A 946 36.62 -8.88 -12.78
N ARG A 947 36.81 -8.57 -14.06
CA ARG A 947 37.98 -9.01 -14.84
C ARG A 947 38.50 -7.88 -15.70
N TYR A 948 39.82 -7.87 -15.86
CA TYR A 948 40.50 -7.06 -16.86
C TYR A 948 40.93 -7.93 -18.02
N ARG A 949 40.75 -7.44 -19.25
CA ARG A 949 41.27 -8.06 -20.48
C ARG A 949 41.82 -6.99 -21.40
N LEU A 950 42.95 -7.25 -22.03
CA LEU A 950 43.50 -6.40 -23.09
C LEU A 950 43.03 -6.95 -24.43
N ASP A 951 42.34 -6.13 -25.22
CA ASP A 951 41.83 -6.47 -26.55
C ASP A 951 42.33 -5.46 -27.59
N PRO A 952 42.30 -5.77 -28.90
CA PRO A 952 42.42 -4.76 -29.95
C PRO A 952 41.34 -3.68 -29.82
N GLU A 953 41.63 -2.42 -30.18
CA GLU A 953 40.71 -1.28 -29.99
C GLU A 953 39.31 -1.55 -30.60
N HIS A 954 39.25 -2.16 -31.78
CA HIS A 954 38.01 -2.46 -32.51
C HIS A 954 37.33 -3.79 -32.12
N ALA A 955 37.78 -4.49 -31.08
CA ALA A 955 37.13 -5.73 -30.66
C ALA A 955 35.67 -5.49 -30.22
N PRO A 956 34.72 -6.42 -30.47
CA PRO A 956 33.34 -6.27 -30.03
C PRO A 956 33.23 -6.09 -28.51
N THR A 957 32.45 -5.09 -28.07
CA THR A 957 32.25 -4.79 -26.65
C THR A 957 30.95 -5.42 -26.16
N ASP A 958 31.03 -6.35 -25.20
CA ASP A 958 29.85 -6.97 -24.60
C ASP A 958 29.16 -6.05 -23.57
N LYS A 959 27.89 -6.34 -23.24
CA LYS A 959 27.09 -5.49 -22.33
C LYS A 959 27.58 -5.45 -20.88
N TYR A 960 28.49 -6.33 -20.47
CA TYR A 960 29.04 -6.36 -19.12
C TYR A 960 30.39 -5.65 -18.99
N THR A 961 30.93 -5.12 -20.10
CA THR A 961 32.12 -4.25 -20.09
C THR A 961 31.71 -2.84 -19.66
N HIS A 962 32.29 -2.37 -18.55
CA HIS A 962 31.89 -1.12 -17.88
C HIS A 962 32.88 0.02 -18.01
N VAL A 963 34.18 -0.28 -18.12
CA VAL A 963 35.24 0.72 -18.31
C VAL A 963 36.21 0.20 -19.36
N ILE A 964 36.60 1.07 -20.29
CA ILE A 964 37.56 0.77 -21.34
C ILE A 964 38.62 1.87 -21.33
N PHE A 965 39.89 1.48 -21.17
CA PHE A 965 41.04 2.36 -21.33
C PHE A 965 41.63 2.10 -22.72
N HIS A 966 41.44 3.05 -23.64
CA HIS A 966 42.04 3.00 -24.97
C HIS A 966 43.47 3.49 -24.88
N PHE A 967 44.42 2.78 -25.48
CA PHE A 967 45.82 3.14 -25.50
C PHE A 967 46.26 3.69 -26.87
N THR A 968 47.42 4.33 -26.92
CA THR A 968 48.00 4.91 -28.14
C THR A 968 48.52 3.90 -29.16
N ASP A 969 48.59 2.62 -28.82
CA ASP A 969 49.06 1.52 -29.68
C ASP A 969 47.92 0.65 -30.24
N ASP A 970 46.72 1.23 -30.38
CA ASP A 970 45.50 0.61 -30.89
C ASP A 970 45.05 -0.64 -30.11
N THR A 971 45.39 -0.71 -28.81
CA THR A 971 44.87 -1.69 -27.86
C THR A 971 44.00 -1.04 -26.78
N ALA A 972 43.11 -1.82 -26.16
CA ALA A 972 42.18 -1.33 -25.14
C ALA A 972 42.08 -2.29 -23.95
N LEU A 973 42.30 -1.77 -22.73
CA LEU A 973 42.10 -2.52 -21.48
C LEU A 973 40.65 -2.39 -21.03
N ARG A 974 39.93 -3.51 -21.01
CA ARG A 974 38.50 -3.58 -20.71
C ARG A 974 38.26 -4.19 -19.34
N TYR A 975 37.52 -3.47 -18.48
CA TYR A 975 37.00 -3.98 -17.22
C TYR A 975 35.57 -4.48 -17.41
N ARG A 976 35.37 -5.79 -17.19
CA ARG A 976 34.09 -6.48 -17.29
C ARG A 976 33.64 -6.96 -15.93
N ASP A 977 32.39 -6.71 -15.56
CA ASP A 977 31.78 -7.23 -14.33
C ASP A 977 30.28 -7.49 -14.51
N VAL A 978 29.86 -8.75 -14.51
CA VAL A 978 28.46 -9.12 -14.75
C VAL A 978 27.54 -8.59 -13.65
N ARG A 979 28.02 -8.47 -12.41
CA ARG A 979 27.21 -8.14 -11.23
C ARG A 979 27.20 -6.66 -10.87
N LYS A 980 28.02 -5.84 -11.55
CA LYS A 980 28.11 -4.39 -11.28
C LYS A 980 28.44 -4.10 -9.81
N PHE A 981 29.46 -4.77 -9.27
CA PHE A 981 29.94 -4.55 -7.90
C PHE A 981 31.32 -3.90 -7.84
N GLY A 982 32.12 -4.00 -8.91
CA GLY A 982 33.42 -3.38 -9.05
C GLY A 982 33.44 -1.91 -8.64
N THR A 983 34.58 -1.44 -8.14
CA THR A 983 34.75 -0.03 -7.78
C THR A 983 36.13 0.47 -8.18
N MET A 984 36.20 1.69 -8.67
CA MET A 984 37.43 2.39 -9.04
C MET A 984 37.47 3.75 -8.35
N HIS A 985 38.62 4.09 -7.76
CA HIS A 985 38.87 5.36 -7.09
C HIS A 985 40.19 5.92 -7.60
N LEU A 986 40.16 7.11 -8.20
CA LEU A 986 41.35 7.80 -8.67
C LEU A 986 41.85 8.78 -7.61
N PHE A 987 43.15 8.72 -7.33
CA PHE A 987 43.83 9.60 -6.39
C PHE A 987 45.05 10.23 -7.05
N ASN A 988 45.45 11.40 -6.57
CA ASN A 988 46.80 11.89 -6.86
C ASN A 988 47.82 10.93 -6.25
N LYS A 989 48.96 10.77 -6.91
CA LYS A 989 50.04 9.89 -6.47
C LYS A 989 50.51 10.28 -5.06
N GLY A 990 50.55 9.29 -4.16
CA GLY A 990 50.85 9.48 -2.73
C GLY A 990 49.61 9.68 -1.85
N GLU A 991 48.44 9.97 -2.43
CA GLU A 991 47.18 10.14 -1.68
C GLU A 991 46.31 8.88 -1.66
N GLU A 992 46.70 7.78 -2.31
CA GLU A 992 45.92 6.55 -2.36
C GLU A 992 45.58 5.97 -0.98
N TRP A 993 46.41 6.26 0.02
CA TRP A 993 46.22 5.87 1.43
C TRP A 993 45.06 6.59 2.11
N ARG A 994 44.52 7.67 1.49
CA ARG A 994 43.26 8.29 1.94
C ARG A 994 42.05 7.40 1.67
N HIS A 995 42.15 6.35 0.84
CA HIS A 995 41.08 5.37 0.71
C HIS A 995 40.92 4.63 2.05
N PRO A 996 39.81 4.81 2.80
CA PRO A 996 39.72 4.31 4.17
C PRO A 996 39.96 2.80 4.32
N PRO A 997 39.52 1.95 3.37
CA PRO A 997 39.87 0.53 3.38
C PRO A 997 41.36 0.24 3.27
N LEU A 998 42.16 1.03 2.54
CA LEU A 998 43.61 0.79 2.39
C LEU A 998 44.40 1.18 3.64
N ALA A 999 44.00 2.25 4.33
CA ALA A 999 44.69 2.78 5.51
C ALA A 999 44.69 1.83 6.71
N LYS A 1000 43.71 0.93 6.79
CA LYS A 1000 43.46 0.07 7.96
C LYS A 1000 43.88 -1.40 7.77
N LEU A 1001 44.59 -1.73 6.68
CA LEU A 1001 44.95 -3.11 6.36
C LEU A 1001 46.18 -3.59 7.13
N GLY A 1002 46.14 -4.84 7.61
CA GLY A 1002 47.29 -5.53 8.20
C GLY A 1002 48.38 -5.86 7.17
N PRO A 1003 49.54 -6.39 7.60
CA PRO A 1003 50.63 -6.74 6.70
C PRO A 1003 50.22 -7.74 5.61
N GLU A 1004 50.90 -7.66 4.46
CA GLU A 1004 50.73 -8.61 3.36
C GLU A 1004 51.33 -9.97 3.73
N PRO A 1005 50.63 -11.09 3.46
CA PRO A 1005 51.11 -12.42 3.83
C PRO A 1005 52.47 -12.83 3.26
N LEU A 1006 52.79 -12.35 2.05
CA LEU A 1006 54.05 -12.66 1.35
C LEU A 1006 55.11 -11.55 1.52
N SER A 1007 54.86 -10.57 2.40
CA SER A 1007 55.83 -9.50 2.69
C SER A 1007 56.70 -9.85 3.88
N LYS A 1008 57.87 -9.22 3.95
CA LYS A 1008 58.78 -9.32 5.11
C LYS A 1008 58.17 -8.78 6.43
N ALA A 1009 57.02 -8.12 6.36
CA ALA A 1009 56.33 -7.55 7.52
C ALA A 1009 55.45 -8.56 8.27
N LEU A 1010 55.07 -9.69 7.65
CA LEU A 1010 54.41 -10.78 8.34
C LEU A 1010 55.49 -11.69 8.95
N THR A 1011 55.58 -11.75 10.28
CA THR A 1011 56.52 -12.60 11.02
C THR A 1011 55.79 -13.35 12.14
N ALA A 1012 56.40 -14.40 12.70
CA ALA A 1012 55.86 -15.08 13.87
C ALA A 1012 55.70 -14.13 15.08
N ASP A 1013 56.63 -13.19 15.25
CA ASP A 1013 56.55 -12.15 16.30
C ASP A 1013 55.37 -11.19 16.10
N TYR A 1014 55.10 -10.82 14.83
CA TYR A 1014 53.92 -10.04 14.50
C TYR A 1014 52.64 -10.80 14.87
N LEU A 1015 52.53 -12.07 14.47
CA LEU A 1015 51.36 -12.90 14.81
C LEU A 1015 51.19 -13.07 16.32
N THR A 1016 52.29 -13.27 17.05
CA THR A 1016 52.31 -13.34 18.53
C THR A 1016 51.71 -12.07 19.13
N THR A 1017 52.19 -10.90 18.69
CA THR A 1017 51.69 -9.62 19.16
C THR A 1017 50.22 -9.41 18.80
N ALA A 1018 49.86 -9.67 17.54
CA ALA A 1018 48.51 -9.46 17.02
C ALA A 1018 47.46 -10.38 17.67
N PHE A 1019 47.84 -11.61 18.02
CA PHE A 1019 46.91 -12.61 18.56
C PHE A 1019 46.81 -12.58 20.09
N SER A 1020 47.82 -12.06 20.79
CA SER A 1020 47.90 -12.03 22.26
C SER A 1020 46.69 -11.39 22.96
N ARG A 1021 45.94 -10.51 22.28
CA ARG A 1021 44.83 -9.72 22.84
C ARG A 1021 43.43 -10.18 22.39
N THR A 1022 43.32 -11.27 21.63
CA THR A 1022 42.04 -11.69 21.03
C THR A 1022 41.69 -13.14 21.36
N SER A 1023 40.58 -13.32 22.07
CA SER A 1023 39.97 -14.64 22.36
C SER A 1023 39.16 -15.20 21.19
N ARG A 1024 39.00 -14.44 20.09
CA ARG A 1024 38.33 -14.91 18.87
C ARG A 1024 39.04 -16.14 18.30
N SER A 1025 38.28 -17.02 17.66
CA SER A 1025 38.82 -18.20 16.99
C SER A 1025 39.89 -17.82 15.94
N ILE A 1026 40.94 -18.62 15.82
CA ILE A 1026 42.06 -18.37 14.89
C ILE A 1026 41.59 -18.20 13.45
N LYS A 1027 40.56 -18.95 13.03
CA LYS A 1027 39.94 -18.82 11.71
C LYS A 1027 39.35 -17.43 11.50
N GLN A 1028 38.63 -16.87 12.48
CA GLN A 1028 38.06 -15.52 12.39
C GLN A 1028 39.15 -14.46 12.34
N VAL A 1029 40.20 -14.61 13.15
CA VAL A 1029 41.31 -13.65 13.22
C VAL A 1029 42.11 -13.63 11.92
N LEU A 1030 42.40 -14.80 11.33
CA LEU A 1030 43.11 -14.89 10.04
C LEU A 1030 42.28 -14.37 8.85
N LEU A 1031 40.96 -14.42 8.94
CA LEU A 1031 40.11 -13.82 7.92
C LEU A 1031 40.12 -12.29 8.01
N ASP A 1032 40.31 -11.71 9.19
CA ASP A 1032 40.27 -10.26 9.45
C ASP A 1032 41.35 -9.49 8.67
N GLN A 1033 40.93 -8.68 7.69
CA GLN A 1033 41.84 -7.94 6.80
C GLN A 1033 42.68 -6.88 7.54
N THR A 1034 42.29 -6.49 8.76
CA THR A 1034 43.04 -5.56 9.60
C THR A 1034 44.21 -6.24 10.33
N VAL A 1035 44.15 -7.57 10.46
CA VAL A 1035 45.18 -8.39 11.10
C VAL A 1035 46.11 -8.99 10.06
N VAL A 1036 45.59 -9.73 9.09
CA VAL A 1036 46.37 -10.19 7.94
C VAL A 1036 45.55 -9.98 6.69
N VAL A 1037 46.07 -9.19 5.76
CA VAL A 1037 45.29 -8.82 4.59
C VAL A 1037 45.24 -9.95 3.55
N GLY A 1038 44.16 -10.02 2.78
CA GLY A 1038 44.08 -10.82 1.55
C GLY A 1038 43.86 -12.32 1.77
N LEU A 1039 43.95 -12.80 3.01
CA LEU A 1039 43.64 -14.20 3.32
C LEU A 1039 42.16 -14.51 3.07
N GLY A 1040 41.96 -15.54 2.24
CA GLY A 1040 40.65 -16.02 1.82
C GLY A 1040 40.21 -17.29 2.56
N ASN A 1041 38.98 -17.73 2.33
CA ASN A 1041 38.44 -18.85 3.11
C ASN A 1041 39.14 -20.16 2.77
N ILE A 1042 39.47 -20.38 1.49
CA ILE A 1042 40.15 -21.58 1.00
C ILE A 1042 41.53 -21.67 1.64
N TYR A 1043 42.35 -20.63 1.43
CA TYR A 1043 43.74 -20.64 1.87
C TYR A 1043 43.89 -20.70 3.39
N VAL A 1044 42.93 -20.15 4.15
CA VAL A 1044 42.96 -20.27 5.61
C VAL A 1044 42.59 -21.69 6.07
N ASP A 1045 41.62 -22.38 5.44
CA ASP A 1045 41.32 -23.78 5.77
C ASP A 1045 42.56 -24.67 5.50
N GLU A 1046 43.19 -24.50 4.33
CA GLU A 1046 44.39 -25.24 3.94
C GLU A 1046 45.59 -24.93 4.84
N SER A 1047 45.81 -23.65 5.20
CA SER A 1047 46.92 -23.26 6.08
C SER A 1047 46.75 -23.81 7.50
N LEU A 1048 45.53 -23.77 8.05
CA LEU A 1048 45.24 -24.34 9.37
C LEU A 1048 45.39 -25.87 9.39
N PHE A 1049 44.95 -26.55 8.33
CA PHE A 1049 45.17 -27.99 8.18
C PHE A 1049 46.66 -28.32 8.07
N LYS A 1050 47.40 -27.55 7.26
CA LYS A 1050 48.84 -27.74 7.12
C LYS A 1050 49.56 -27.58 8.46
N ALA A 1051 49.18 -26.58 9.25
CA ALA A 1051 49.69 -26.31 10.60
C ALA A 1051 49.14 -27.24 11.70
N GLY A 1052 48.14 -28.09 11.42
CA GLY A 1052 47.53 -28.97 12.42
C GLY A 1052 46.73 -28.25 13.50
N ILE A 1053 46.23 -27.04 13.23
CA ILE A 1053 45.52 -26.18 14.21
C ILE A 1053 44.02 -26.28 13.96
N HIS A 1054 43.22 -26.56 15.01
CA HIS A 1054 41.76 -26.58 14.91
C HIS A 1054 41.20 -25.17 14.64
N PRO A 1055 40.24 -24.99 13.71
CA PRO A 1055 39.76 -23.65 13.32
C PRO A 1055 39.11 -22.83 14.44
N LEU A 1056 38.51 -23.50 15.44
CA LEU A 1056 37.92 -22.86 16.62
C LEU A 1056 38.92 -22.55 17.75
N THR A 1057 40.20 -22.92 17.64
CA THR A 1057 41.20 -22.63 18.68
C THR A 1057 41.29 -21.12 18.89
N PRO A 1058 41.17 -20.60 20.13
CA PRO A 1058 41.37 -19.18 20.41
C PRO A 1058 42.75 -18.70 19.91
N ALA A 1059 42.81 -17.59 19.19
CA ALA A 1059 44.09 -17.12 18.63
C ALA A 1059 45.13 -16.82 19.73
N SER A 1060 44.69 -16.30 20.87
CA SER A 1060 45.53 -16.02 22.04
C SER A 1060 46.10 -17.27 22.73
N SER A 1061 45.59 -18.48 22.44
CA SER A 1061 46.04 -19.72 23.10
C SER A 1061 47.11 -20.49 22.31
N LEU A 1062 47.57 -19.97 21.18
CA LEU A 1062 48.60 -20.61 20.35
C LEU A 1062 49.99 -20.36 20.92
N SER A 1063 50.81 -21.41 21.01
CA SER A 1063 52.21 -21.28 21.42
C SER A 1063 53.06 -20.61 20.33
N ALA A 1064 54.23 -20.08 20.70
CA ALA A 1064 55.17 -19.48 19.74
C ALA A 1064 55.54 -20.45 18.60
N GLU A 1065 55.75 -21.73 18.91
CA GLU A 1065 56.02 -22.78 17.93
C GLU A 1065 54.82 -22.99 16.97
N GLN A 1066 53.59 -22.99 17.48
CA GLN A 1066 52.39 -23.11 16.66
C GLN A 1066 52.20 -21.87 15.76
N LEU A 1067 52.58 -20.69 16.23
CA LEU A 1067 52.53 -19.45 15.43
C LEU A 1067 53.58 -19.43 14.32
N GLU A 1068 54.77 -19.97 14.59
CA GLU A 1068 55.81 -20.16 13.57
C GLU A 1068 55.37 -21.17 12.50
N GLN A 1069 54.82 -22.31 12.92
CA GLN A 1069 54.23 -23.31 12.02
C GLN A 1069 53.08 -22.72 11.19
N LEU A 1070 52.20 -21.92 11.79
CA LEU A 1070 51.11 -21.24 11.11
C LEU A 1070 51.61 -20.23 10.08
N HIS A 1071 52.62 -19.42 10.45
CA HIS A 1071 53.25 -18.47 9.54
C HIS A 1071 53.82 -19.18 8.30
N HIS A 1072 54.63 -20.23 8.50
CA HIS A 1072 55.16 -21.04 7.40
C HIS A 1072 54.05 -21.67 6.55
N ALA A 1073 53.01 -22.21 7.19
CA ALA A 1073 51.89 -22.81 6.49
C ALA A 1073 51.15 -21.79 5.59
N VAL A 1074 50.93 -20.56 6.07
CA VAL A 1074 50.30 -19.48 5.29
C VAL A 1074 51.16 -19.09 4.10
N VAL A 1075 52.46 -18.84 4.30
CA VAL A 1075 53.38 -18.42 3.23
C VAL A 1075 53.49 -19.50 2.16
N ASP A 1076 53.67 -20.76 2.56
CA ASP A 1076 53.80 -21.87 1.62
C ASP A 1076 52.52 -22.10 0.81
N THR A 1077 51.36 -22.09 1.48
CA THR A 1077 50.06 -22.32 0.84
C THR A 1077 49.79 -21.25 -0.21
N LEU A 1078 50.01 -19.98 0.12
CA LEU A 1078 49.82 -18.88 -0.82
C LEU A 1078 50.85 -18.88 -1.94
N THR A 1079 52.12 -19.19 -1.65
CA THR A 1079 53.17 -19.26 -2.68
C THR A 1079 52.87 -20.36 -3.69
N LYS A 1080 52.44 -21.53 -3.23
CA LYS A 1080 52.01 -22.64 -4.09
C LYS A 1080 50.77 -22.26 -4.91
N ALA A 1081 49.78 -21.63 -4.28
CA ALA A 1081 48.57 -21.16 -4.96
C ALA A 1081 48.88 -20.13 -6.06
N VAL A 1082 49.74 -19.14 -5.79
CA VAL A 1082 50.14 -18.13 -6.78
C VAL A 1082 50.89 -18.78 -7.96
N THR A 1083 51.80 -19.72 -7.70
CA THR A 1083 52.54 -20.46 -8.75
C THR A 1083 51.60 -21.27 -9.64
N LEU A 1084 50.53 -21.85 -9.06
CA LEU A 1084 49.51 -22.62 -9.78
C LEU A 1084 48.37 -21.76 -10.35
N GLY A 1085 48.48 -20.43 -10.31
CA GLY A 1085 47.50 -19.51 -10.91
C GLY A 1085 46.20 -19.34 -10.12
N GLY A 1086 46.20 -19.64 -8.83
CA GLY A 1086 45.02 -19.58 -7.95
C GLY A 1086 44.08 -20.78 -8.09
N SER A 1087 42.88 -20.67 -7.52
CA SER A 1087 41.86 -21.74 -7.54
C SER A 1087 40.70 -21.41 -8.49
N THR A 1088 40.31 -22.35 -9.35
CA THR A 1088 39.20 -22.17 -10.31
C THR A 1088 37.93 -22.92 -9.91
N ILE A 1089 37.53 -22.85 -8.64
CA ILE A 1089 36.34 -23.55 -8.12
C ILE A 1089 35.03 -22.79 -8.43
N ARG A 1090 35.11 -21.47 -8.65
CA ARG A 1090 33.94 -20.57 -8.65
C ARG A 1090 33.91 -19.57 -9.81
N THR A 1091 34.51 -19.92 -10.96
CA THR A 1091 34.65 -19.14 -12.21
C THR A 1091 35.90 -18.26 -12.38
N PHE A 1092 36.84 -18.24 -11.43
CA PHE A 1092 38.07 -17.44 -11.55
C PHE A 1092 39.02 -17.93 -12.67
N VAL A 1093 39.48 -17.00 -13.48
CA VAL A 1093 40.52 -17.15 -14.52
C VAL A 1093 41.39 -15.90 -14.54
N ASN A 1094 42.63 -16.00 -15.01
CA ASN A 1094 43.52 -14.83 -15.12
C ASN A 1094 43.05 -13.84 -16.21
N SER A 1095 43.77 -12.72 -16.39
CA SER A 1095 43.42 -11.66 -17.36
C SER A 1095 43.44 -12.11 -18.83
N GLN A 1096 43.96 -13.31 -19.12
CA GLN A 1096 43.95 -13.94 -20.45
C GLN A 1096 42.88 -15.04 -20.56
N GLY A 1097 42.13 -15.32 -19.49
CA GLY A 1097 41.10 -16.36 -19.47
C GLY A 1097 41.58 -17.76 -19.11
N HIS A 1098 42.85 -17.95 -18.71
CA HIS A 1098 43.37 -19.24 -18.29
C HIS A 1098 42.95 -19.60 -16.87
N MET A 1099 42.62 -20.88 -16.64
CA MET A 1099 42.25 -21.43 -15.33
C MET A 1099 43.49 -21.66 -14.45
N GLY A 1100 43.33 -21.47 -13.14
CA GLY A 1100 44.28 -21.92 -12.13
C GLY A 1100 44.10 -23.42 -11.82
N PHE A 1101 45.11 -24.03 -11.22
CA PHE A 1101 45.14 -25.48 -10.94
C PHE A 1101 45.20 -25.82 -9.45
N PHE A 1102 45.23 -24.83 -8.54
CA PHE A 1102 45.41 -25.09 -7.10
C PHE A 1102 44.27 -25.94 -6.49
N GLN A 1103 43.07 -25.93 -7.07
CA GLN A 1103 41.95 -26.76 -6.63
C GLN A 1103 42.24 -28.27 -6.66
N GLN A 1104 43.19 -28.71 -7.49
CA GLN A 1104 43.61 -30.11 -7.57
C GLN A 1104 44.51 -30.52 -6.39
N GLU A 1105 45.03 -29.55 -5.65
CA GLU A 1105 45.96 -29.72 -4.54
C GLU A 1105 45.30 -29.49 -3.17
N LEU A 1106 43.97 -29.32 -3.11
CA LEU A 1106 43.25 -29.07 -1.86
C LEU A 1106 43.25 -30.30 -0.95
N ALA A 1107 43.78 -30.13 0.25
CA ALA A 1107 43.85 -31.20 1.23
C ALA A 1107 42.56 -31.33 2.06
N VAL A 1108 41.83 -30.23 2.26
CA VAL A 1108 40.68 -30.20 3.18
C VAL A 1108 39.47 -29.41 2.66
N TYR A 1109 39.69 -28.28 1.98
CA TYR A 1109 38.61 -27.39 1.57
C TYR A 1109 37.70 -28.04 0.51
N GLY A 1110 36.39 -28.01 0.73
CA GLY A 1110 35.40 -28.55 -0.21
C GLY A 1110 35.28 -30.08 -0.20
N ARG A 1111 36.06 -30.77 0.64
CA ARG A 1111 36.15 -32.24 0.70
C ARG A 1111 35.32 -32.86 1.82
N LYS A 1112 34.22 -32.22 2.25
CA LYS A 1112 33.36 -32.70 3.35
C LYS A 1112 32.92 -34.15 3.07
N GLY A 1113 33.18 -35.04 4.02
CA GLY A 1113 32.83 -36.47 3.92
C GLY A 1113 33.87 -37.34 3.18
N GLU A 1114 34.86 -36.74 2.52
CA GLU A 1114 35.96 -37.49 1.91
C GLU A 1114 37.04 -37.86 2.95
N PRO A 1115 37.83 -38.93 2.71
CA PRO A 1115 38.92 -39.30 3.60
C PRO A 1115 40.05 -38.27 3.58
N CYS A 1116 40.50 -37.86 4.77
CA CYS A 1116 41.65 -37.00 4.99
C CYS A 1116 42.93 -37.60 4.37
N VAL A 1117 43.67 -36.80 3.60
CA VAL A 1117 44.93 -37.23 2.94
C VAL A 1117 46.05 -37.62 3.90
N ARG A 1118 45.95 -37.25 5.18
CA ARG A 1118 46.94 -37.59 6.21
C ARG A 1118 46.57 -38.83 7.04
N CYS A 1119 45.31 -38.98 7.44
CA CYS A 1119 44.89 -40.02 8.41
C CYS A 1119 43.67 -40.85 7.98
N GLY A 1120 43.07 -40.59 6.82
CA GLY A 1120 41.90 -41.32 6.31
C GLY A 1120 40.57 -40.98 6.99
N THR A 1121 40.55 -40.22 8.09
CA THR A 1121 39.31 -39.79 8.77
C THR A 1121 38.49 -38.86 7.86
N ALA A 1122 37.16 -38.98 7.89
CA ALA A 1122 36.28 -38.11 7.10
C ALA A 1122 36.45 -36.63 7.47
N ILE A 1123 36.57 -35.77 6.47
CA ILE A 1123 36.64 -34.32 6.66
C ILE A 1123 35.28 -33.77 7.10
N GLU A 1124 35.29 -32.94 8.14
CA GLU A 1124 34.11 -32.27 8.67
C GLU A 1124 34.00 -30.84 8.18
N LYS A 1125 32.78 -30.29 8.27
CA LYS A 1125 32.50 -28.89 7.91
C LYS A 1125 31.66 -28.24 9.01
N ILE A 1126 32.19 -27.17 9.57
CA ILE A 1126 31.52 -26.31 10.56
C ILE A 1126 31.33 -24.90 10.01
N LYS A 1127 30.64 -24.04 10.75
CA LYS A 1127 30.49 -22.61 10.40
C LYS A 1127 31.26 -21.76 11.41
N VAL A 1128 32.26 -21.02 10.94
CA VAL A 1128 33.10 -20.14 11.78
C VAL A 1128 33.10 -18.74 11.18
N GLY A 1129 32.69 -17.73 11.95
CA GLY A 1129 32.60 -16.34 11.46
C GLY A 1129 31.68 -16.16 10.25
N GLY A 1130 30.60 -16.95 10.16
CA GLY A 1130 29.66 -16.91 9.03
C GLY A 1130 30.12 -17.67 7.78
N ARG A 1131 31.32 -18.27 7.77
CA ARG A 1131 31.87 -19.00 6.62
C ARG A 1131 31.92 -20.50 6.89
N GLY A 1132 31.68 -21.30 5.86
CA GLY A 1132 31.87 -22.75 5.93
C GLY A 1132 33.37 -23.07 6.01
N THR A 1133 33.75 -23.85 7.01
CA THR A 1133 35.14 -24.14 7.37
C THR A 1133 35.32 -25.65 7.42
N HIS A 1134 36.27 -26.16 6.64
CA HIS A 1134 36.58 -27.58 6.54
C HIS A 1134 37.82 -27.90 7.37
N TYR A 1135 37.78 -29.00 8.09
CA TYR A 1135 38.89 -29.45 8.94
C TYR A 1135 38.84 -30.97 9.12
N CYS A 1136 39.97 -31.56 9.51
CA CYS A 1136 40.03 -32.97 9.89
C CYS A 1136 39.99 -33.08 11.43
N PRO A 1137 39.01 -33.76 12.05
CA PRO A 1137 38.90 -33.83 13.50
C PRO A 1137 40.09 -34.55 14.16
N VAL A 1138 40.74 -35.49 13.46
CA VAL A 1138 41.93 -36.19 13.95
C VAL A 1138 43.24 -35.42 13.74
N CYS A 1139 43.47 -34.85 12.55
CA CYS A 1139 44.71 -34.10 12.27
C CYS A 1139 44.72 -32.68 12.85
N GLN A 1140 43.56 -32.16 13.25
CA GLN A 1140 43.40 -30.86 13.88
C GLN A 1140 42.52 -31.04 15.13
N PRO A 1141 42.97 -31.76 16.17
CA PRO A 1141 42.12 -32.05 17.32
C PRO A 1141 41.78 -30.77 18.08
N ARG A 1142 40.52 -30.64 18.49
CA ARG A 1142 40.11 -29.55 19.39
C ARG A 1142 40.63 -29.89 20.78
N ARG A 1143 41.69 -29.21 21.22
CA ARG A 1143 42.14 -29.31 22.61
C ARG A 1143 41.02 -28.74 23.49
N SER A 1144 40.41 -29.57 24.32
CA SER A 1144 39.50 -29.13 25.38
C SER A 1144 40.26 -28.14 26.26
N GLU A 1145 39.66 -27.00 26.55
CA GLU A 1145 40.13 -26.05 27.55
C GLU A 1145 40.39 -26.83 28.85
N GLN A 1146 41.65 -26.86 29.27
CA GLN A 1146 42.03 -27.14 30.66
C GLN A 1146 41.87 -25.87 31.47
#